data_AF-A0AAV2ACY1-F1
#
_entry.id   AF-A0AAV2ACY1-F1
#
_cell.length_a   1.000
_cell.length_b   1.000
_cell.length_c   1.000
_cell.angle_alpha   90.00
_cell.angle_beta   90.00
_cell.angle_gamma   90.00
#
_symmetry.space_group_name_H-M   'P 1'
#
loop_
_entity.id
_entity.type
_entity.pdbx_description
1 polymer ?
#
loop_
_entity_poly.entity_id
_entity_poly.type
_entity_poly.pdbx_seq_one_letter_code
_entity_poly.pdbx_strand_id
1 'polypeptide(L)'
;MKGVPWKELNAEVTQSLDIMKLADKKSELTKNLSGGMKRKLSLGIALIGGSEVLFLDEPTSGMDVEVRRGVWDALLEIRHNRTIILTTHYMEEADILGDRIAIMAEGELQCSGSPMFLKQKFGTGYHLHVVKDQNFDLQALLSLIQRFIPEASVGSELEKEISFSLSTNTNNEFGDMFEELENRKSELGVLSFGITITTMEDVFLNVSNISDMKYNAQSEEEKQREDIQDVYGDSPCNRPYRHPMNQFLALLKKRFNYSKRFWAILIIQLVLPFILTTICLYLIKNNSFQFKTTYEPLKLDIGSVYGKTDGFYYSKKPQLSNISETLKGVFESNQMSVRNVPEPTHYVLDYGKKDISKYFKNLIVGGAVDQYSDGTLNLTAWFNGEPYHAAPMSLLLAHTTLLKNINDTGSITLTNAPLPVLKVMYTNAQGAMARIMAAVFIPLAFAYVSASFVLLPVHERVTKAKLLQLMNGISAAMYWGAMFLWDYMVFFFISILFIIPYAIFANVEFFGKHSESIGAVIVLMMLYGWAAIPLSYLVSFLFKKGNTGFSAVVALCSIVGVGCSSILKSIVLTIPFAADTKRRINQAIWALRIVPAFSLSSGISNLFGVAFDNAFCENVPPDALEMNCNSSTLDRNNPIFKCCEGICGDECLKQVNPYGWSEEACGYDMFMISLDGCLYFTILLLLETGALASLYRVAKSKMRKLTKSVGNLVIQESIVEDSDVLEEEERTLNVLEARAVHGEEALLVSELTKVYKNFHAVNHLTFGIHQEECFGLLGVNGAGKTTTFRMLTGDCHPTEGNAFIQNVSVRNNLKKWREQKEVVCGGRSDWVSPSDSIGRAHCWGGSRVSAEDMGHSGSSTEEYGSCHFAHDSQHGRKRGFV
;
A
#
# COMPACT_ATOMS: atom_id res chain seq x y z
N MET A 1 29.32 -1.37 25.73
CA MET A 1 27.88 -1.16 26.02
C MET A 1 27.77 -0.50 27.38
N LYS A 2 26.87 0.48 27.57
CA LYS A 2 26.52 1.07 28.89
C LYS A 2 27.69 1.19 29.91
N GLY A 3 28.84 1.73 29.50
CA GLY A 3 29.99 1.95 30.40
C GLY A 3 30.87 0.75 30.77
N VAL A 4 30.53 -0.48 30.35
CA VAL A 4 31.27 -1.71 30.71
C VAL A 4 32.59 -1.83 29.93
N PRO A 5 33.74 -2.11 30.59
CA PRO A 5 35.01 -2.39 29.92
C PRO A 5 34.92 -3.63 29.01
N TRP A 6 35.56 -3.57 27.84
CA TRP A 6 35.55 -4.67 26.86
C TRP A 6 36.05 -6.02 27.41
N LYS A 7 36.94 -5.98 28.42
CA LYS A 7 37.46 -7.19 29.07
C LYS A 7 36.42 -7.91 29.94
N GLU A 8 35.49 -7.17 30.53
CA GLU A 8 34.49 -7.66 31.48
C GLU A 8 33.13 -7.91 30.81
N LEU A 9 32.91 -7.34 29.63
CA LEU A 9 31.65 -7.45 28.88
C LEU A 9 31.20 -8.90 28.67
N ASN A 10 32.12 -9.81 28.32
CA ASN A 10 31.76 -11.21 28.08
C ASN A 10 31.33 -11.93 29.37
N ALA A 11 31.92 -11.56 30.52
CA ALA A 11 31.55 -12.11 31.81
C ALA A 11 30.16 -11.61 32.21
N GLU A 12 29.91 -10.30 32.10
CA GLU A 12 28.62 -9.69 32.47
C GLU A 12 27.47 -10.14 31.55
N VAL A 13 27.72 -10.31 30.24
CA VAL A 13 26.74 -10.88 29.31
C VAL A 13 26.41 -12.33 29.68
N THR A 14 27.41 -13.13 30.06
CA THR A 14 27.19 -14.53 30.43
C THR A 14 26.41 -14.62 31.75
N GLN A 15 26.79 -13.82 32.75
CA GLN A 15 26.05 -13.71 34.01
C GLN A 15 24.60 -13.27 33.80
N SER A 16 24.36 -12.26 32.94
CA SER A 16 23.00 -11.79 32.63
C SER A 16 22.16 -12.85 31.91
N LEU A 17 22.79 -13.67 31.05
CA LEU A 17 22.11 -14.79 30.37
C LEU A 17 21.80 -15.94 31.33
N ASP A 18 22.67 -16.20 32.31
CA ASP A 18 22.47 -17.23 33.33
C ASP A 18 21.31 -16.87 34.27
N ILE A 19 21.28 -15.63 34.77
CA ILE A 19 20.16 -15.11 35.59
C ILE A 19 18.83 -15.21 34.84
N MET A 20 18.83 -14.92 33.52
CA MET A 20 17.62 -15.01 32.69
C MET A 20 17.29 -16.43 32.22
N LYS A 21 18.10 -17.44 32.56
CA LYS A 21 18.01 -18.83 32.07
C LYS A 21 17.94 -18.92 30.54
N LEU A 22 18.81 -18.16 29.86
CA LEU A 22 18.90 -18.06 28.39
C LEU A 22 20.27 -18.47 27.82
N ALA A 23 21.14 -19.09 28.63
CA ALA A 23 22.49 -19.52 28.22
C ALA A 23 22.48 -20.42 26.97
N ASP A 24 21.56 -21.40 26.92
CA ASP A 24 21.42 -22.36 25.81
C ASP A 24 21.05 -21.70 24.46
N LYS A 25 20.56 -20.45 24.52
CA LYS A 25 20.03 -19.70 23.38
C LYS A 25 20.92 -18.51 22.99
N LYS A 26 22.13 -18.43 23.53
CA LYS A 26 23.09 -17.34 23.31
C LYS A 26 23.39 -17.06 21.83
N SER A 27 23.48 -18.11 21.01
CA SER A 27 23.81 -17.99 19.58
C SER A 27 22.58 -17.95 18.67
N GLU A 28 21.37 -17.96 19.21
CA GLU A 28 20.14 -17.97 18.43
C GLU A 28 19.66 -16.55 18.11
N LEU A 29 19.22 -16.31 16.86
CA LEU A 29 18.71 -15.01 16.43
C LEU A 29 17.41 -14.67 17.17
N THR A 30 17.27 -13.42 17.64
CA THR A 30 16.09 -12.93 18.40
C THR A 30 14.76 -13.20 17.69
N LYS A 31 14.73 -13.25 16.35
CA LYS A 31 13.53 -13.56 15.56
C LYS A 31 12.95 -14.95 15.89
N ASN A 32 13.79 -15.91 16.26
CA ASN A 32 13.40 -17.28 16.55
C ASN A 32 12.99 -17.49 18.02
N LEU A 33 13.30 -16.55 18.91
CA LEU A 33 12.89 -16.61 20.32
C LEU A 33 11.38 -16.43 20.47
N SER A 34 10.80 -17.12 21.46
CA SER A 34 9.38 -16.94 21.85
C SER A 34 9.13 -15.53 22.40
N GLY A 35 7.88 -15.08 22.44
CA GLY A 35 7.54 -13.76 22.99
C GLY A 35 8.02 -13.57 24.43
N GLY A 36 7.83 -14.59 25.28
CA GLY A 36 8.33 -14.58 26.66
C GLY A 36 9.87 -14.55 26.73
N MET A 37 10.56 -15.30 25.88
CA MET A 37 12.03 -15.29 25.80
C MET A 37 12.57 -13.93 25.33
N LYS A 38 11.89 -13.25 24.40
CA LYS A 38 12.26 -11.89 23.96
C LYS A 38 12.16 -10.88 25.10
N ARG A 39 11.14 -10.98 25.94
CA ARG A 39 10.99 -10.12 27.11
C ARG A 39 12.05 -10.42 28.18
N LYS A 40 12.37 -11.70 28.44
CA LYS A 40 13.52 -12.10 29.28
C LYS A 40 14.84 -11.53 28.74
N LEU A 41 15.07 -11.61 27.43
CA LEU A 41 16.25 -11.01 26.81
C LEU A 41 16.25 -9.48 26.95
N SER A 42 15.10 -8.82 26.79
CA SER A 42 14.97 -7.37 27.00
C SER A 42 15.33 -6.97 28.43
N LEU A 43 14.87 -7.75 29.41
CA LEU A 43 15.23 -7.55 30.82
C LEU A 43 16.73 -7.79 31.04
N GLY A 44 17.31 -8.85 30.45
CA GLY A 44 18.75 -9.11 30.48
C GLY A 44 19.58 -7.95 29.91
N ILE A 45 19.14 -7.34 28.79
CA ILE A 45 19.77 -6.15 28.21
C ILE A 45 19.64 -4.92 29.13
N ALA A 46 18.53 -4.81 29.87
CA ALA A 46 18.34 -3.73 30.83
C ALA A 46 19.35 -3.82 32.00
N LEU A 47 19.71 -5.04 32.41
CA LEU A 47 20.61 -5.30 33.54
C LEU A 47 22.10 -5.08 33.27
N ILE A 48 22.53 -5.22 32.01
CA ILE A 48 23.92 -4.98 31.59
C ILE A 48 24.31 -3.53 31.86
N GLY A 49 25.51 -3.31 32.41
CA GLY A 49 26.06 -2.00 32.72
C GLY A 49 25.84 -1.56 34.17
N GLY A 50 25.59 -2.49 35.09
CA GLY A 50 25.56 -2.20 36.53
C GLY A 50 24.61 -1.08 36.97
N SER A 51 23.45 -0.92 36.32
CA SER A 51 22.52 0.19 36.62
C SER A 51 22.02 0.18 38.06
N GLU A 52 22.16 1.28 38.79
CA GLU A 52 21.71 1.44 40.19
C GLU A 52 20.18 1.49 40.33
N VAL A 53 19.51 2.10 39.35
CA VAL A 53 18.05 2.22 39.28
C VAL A 53 17.54 1.61 37.97
N LEU A 54 16.55 0.72 38.08
CA LEU A 54 15.96 -0.01 36.97
C LEU A 54 14.47 0.33 36.84
N PHE A 55 14.05 0.89 35.71
CA PHE A 55 12.65 1.13 35.37
C PHE A 55 12.13 0.01 34.47
N LEU A 56 11.05 -0.64 34.90
CA LEU A 56 10.43 -1.77 34.21
C LEU A 56 8.95 -1.49 33.97
N ASP A 57 8.58 -1.27 32.71
CA ASP A 57 7.18 -1.09 32.32
C ASP A 57 6.58 -2.44 31.90
N GLU A 58 5.62 -2.95 32.69
CA GLU A 58 4.95 -4.25 32.49
C GLU A 58 5.87 -5.41 32.06
N PRO A 59 6.90 -5.76 32.84
CA PRO A 59 7.94 -6.69 32.41
C PRO A 59 7.38 -8.07 32.04
N THR A 60 6.33 -8.54 32.72
CA THR A 60 5.80 -9.90 32.56
C THR A 60 4.48 -10.02 31.79
N SER A 61 3.96 -8.91 31.25
CA SER A 61 2.74 -8.89 30.43
C SER A 61 2.79 -9.91 29.27
N GLY A 62 1.77 -10.76 29.14
CA GLY A 62 1.75 -11.76 28.06
C GLY A 62 2.81 -12.88 28.13
N MET A 63 3.51 -13.04 29.25
CA MET A 63 4.25 -14.27 29.56
C MET A 63 3.30 -15.30 30.19
N ASP A 64 3.61 -16.58 30.00
CA ASP A 64 2.97 -17.65 30.78
C ASP A 64 3.37 -17.56 32.25
N VAL A 65 2.59 -18.24 33.10
CA VAL A 65 2.80 -18.30 34.55
C VAL A 65 4.21 -18.78 34.91
N GLU A 66 4.72 -19.84 34.27
CA GLU A 66 6.07 -20.37 34.55
C GLU A 66 7.19 -19.39 34.16
N VAL A 67 7.09 -18.79 32.97
CA VAL A 67 8.08 -17.83 32.47
C VAL A 67 8.08 -16.57 33.34
N ARG A 68 6.89 -16.11 33.75
CA ARG A 68 6.67 -14.99 34.66
C ARG A 68 7.31 -15.24 36.02
N ARG A 69 7.05 -16.38 36.66
CA ARG A 69 7.67 -16.74 37.95
C ARG A 69 9.19 -16.75 37.86
N GLY A 70 9.76 -17.32 36.79
CA GLY A 70 11.21 -17.27 36.60
C GLY A 70 11.78 -15.86 36.40
N VAL A 71 10.99 -14.89 35.93
CA VAL A 71 11.40 -13.47 35.89
C VAL A 71 11.30 -12.83 37.28
N TRP A 72 10.26 -13.17 38.04
CA TRP A 72 10.12 -12.69 39.42
C TRP A 72 11.29 -13.14 40.30
N ASP A 73 11.68 -14.42 40.21
CA ASP A 73 12.84 -14.96 40.93
C ASP A 73 14.12 -14.19 40.58
N ALA A 74 14.34 -13.92 39.29
CA ALA A 74 15.50 -13.15 38.83
C ALA A 74 15.47 -11.70 39.37
N LEU A 75 14.31 -11.04 39.35
CA LEU A 75 14.18 -9.67 39.89
C LEU A 75 14.42 -9.63 41.39
N LEU A 76 13.94 -10.63 42.14
CA LEU A 76 14.18 -10.77 43.58
C LEU A 76 15.68 -10.97 43.89
N GLU A 77 16.39 -11.76 43.09
CA GLU A 77 17.84 -11.96 43.22
C GLU A 77 18.61 -10.64 42.99
N ILE A 78 18.20 -9.86 41.99
CA ILE A 78 18.87 -8.60 41.60
C ILE A 78 18.55 -7.46 42.59
N ARG A 79 17.38 -7.49 43.22
CA ARG A 79 16.87 -6.47 44.14
C ARG A 79 17.85 -6.10 45.25
N HIS A 80 18.67 -7.05 45.71
CA HIS A 80 19.61 -6.80 46.82
C HIS A 80 20.63 -5.69 46.53
N ASN A 81 20.95 -5.43 45.26
CA ASN A 81 21.99 -4.49 44.85
C ASN A 81 21.45 -3.30 44.04
N ARG A 82 20.14 -3.23 43.76
CA ARG A 82 19.56 -2.25 42.82
C ARG A 82 18.16 -1.82 43.23
N THR A 83 17.82 -0.57 42.96
CA THR A 83 16.46 -0.05 43.11
C THR A 83 15.65 -0.37 41.87
N ILE A 84 14.52 -1.06 42.02
CA ILE A 84 13.64 -1.45 40.91
C ILE A 84 12.32 -0.70 41.04
N ILE A 85 11.95 0.03 39.98
CA ILE A 85 10.65 0.67 39.84
C ILE A 85 9.92 -0.09 38.74
N LEU A 86 8.80 -0.71 39.08
CA LEU A 86 8.00 -1.47 38.12
C LEU A 86 6.54 -1.00 38.11
N THR A 87 5.95 -1.01 36.92
CA THR A 87 4.50 -0.88 36.71
C THR A 87 3.96 -2.23 36.26
N THR A 88 2.79 -2.63 36.77
CA THR A 88 2.17 -3.90 36.40
C THR A 88 0.65 -3.85 36.51
N HIS A 89 -0.02 -4.62 35.65
CA HIS A 89 -1.44 -4.91 35.74
C HIS A 89 -1.75 -6.17 36.55
N TYR A 90 -0.75 -6.97 36.91
CA TYR A 90 -0.93 -8.16 37.72
C TYR A 90 -0.68 -7.82 39.19
N MET A 91 -1.72 -7.83 40.01
CA MET A 91 -1.59 -7.45 41.42
C MET A 91 -0.74 -8.46 42.20
N GLU A 92 -0.76 -9.74 41.82
CA GLU A 92 0.17 -10.76 42.33
C GLU A 92 1.64 -10.38 42.13
N GLU A 93 1.99 -9.76 40.98
CA GLU A 93 3.37 -9.33 40.69
C GLU A 93 3.79 -8.20 41.64
N ALA A 94 2.89 -7.24 41.88
CA ALA A 94 3.14 -6.14 42.80
C ALA A 94 3.26 -6.64 44.25
N ASP A 95 2.45 -7.61 44.65
CA ASP A 95 2.46 -8.20 46.01
C ASP A 95 3.75 -9.00 46.29
N ILE A 96 4.24 -9.76 45.30
CA ILE A 96 5.46 -10.57 45.45
C ILE A 96 6.74 -9.74 45.34
N LEU A 97 6.79 -8.79 44.40
CA LEU A 97 8.01 -8.02 44.12
C LEU A 97 8.12 -6.70 44.92
N GLY A 98 6.99 -6.14 45.32
CA GLY A 98 6.91 -4.78 45.86
C GLY A 98 7.16 -4.71 47.36
N ASP A 99 8.26 -4.07 47.77
CA ASP A 99 8.44 -3.65 49.17
C ASP A 99 7.47 -2.50 49.54
N ARG A 100 7.13 -1.69 48.53
CA ARG A 100 6.17 -0.59 48.62
C ARG A 100 5.36 -0.52 47.33
N ILE A 101 4.04 -0.53 47.46
CA ILE A 101 3.09 -0.41 46.37
C ILE A 101 2.48 1.00 46.41
N ALA A 102 2.21 1.54 45.22
CA ALA A 102 1.53 2.81 45.04
C ALA A 102 0.41 2.59 44.01
N ILE A 103 -0.84 2.90 44.37
CA ILE A 103 -2.01 2.74 43.48
C ILE A 103 -2.39 4.13 42.98
N MET A 104 -2.47 4.28 41.66
CA MET A 104 -2.82 5.52 40.98
C MET A 104 -4.19 5.36 40.29
N ALA A 105 -5.05 6.36 40.43
CA ALA A 105 -6.32 6.46 39.72
C ALA A 105 -6.54 7.92 39.31
N GLU A 106 -7.08 8.14 38.10
CA GLU A 106 -7.38 9.47 37.54
C GLU A 106 -6.19 10.46 37.52
N GLY A 107 -4.96 9.93 37.41
CA GLY A 107 -3.74 10.74 37.41
C GLY A 107 -3.23 11.15 38.79
N GLU A 108 -3.90 10.74 39.87
CA GLU A 108 -3.48 10.99 41.25
C GLU A 108 -3.14 9.70 42.01
N LEU A 109 -2.19 9.80 42.94
CA LEU A 109 -1.81 8.69 43.80
C LEU A 109 -2.83 8.54 44.94
N GLN A 110 -3.63 7.47 44.91
CA GLN A 110 -4.70 7.24 45.87
C GLN A 110 -4.19 6.67 47.20
N CYS A 111 -3.26 5.70 47.11
CA CYS A 111 -2.64 5.13 48.30
C CYS A 111 -1.21 4.66 48.03
N SER A 112 -0.43 4.60 49.11
CA SER A 112 0.93 4.07 49.07
C SER A 112 1.29 3.44 50.40
N GLY A 113 1.97 2.31 50.36
CA GLY A 113 2.43 1.61 51.56
C GLY A 113 2.98 0.23 51.23
N SER A 114 3.39 -0.54 52.24
CA SER A 114 3.73 -1.94 52.04
C SER A 114 2.48 -2.76 51.66
N PRO A 115 2.63 -3.91 50.98
CA PRO A 115 1.49 -4.74 50.63
C PRO A 115 0.64 -5.11 51.85
N MET A 116 1.31 -5.45 52.97
CA MET A 116 0.66 -5.78 54.24
C MET A 116 -0.10 -4.60 54.84
N PHE A 117 0.48 -3.38 54.81
CA PHE A 117 -0.20 -2.17 55.28
C PHE A 117 -1.45 -1.85 54.47
N LEU A 118 -1.37 -1.96 53.14
CA LEU A 118 -2.50 -1.68 52.26
C LEU A 118 -3.63 -2.71 52.44
N LYS A 119 -3.29 -4.00 52.56
CA LYS A 119 -4.24 -5.07 52.89
C LYS A 119 -4.92 -4.85 54.24
N GLN A 120 -4.19 -4.39 55.26
CA GLN A 120 -4.79 -4.08 56.57
C GLN A 120 -5.66 -2.81 56.55
N LYS A 121 -5.30 -1.81 55.75
CA LYS A 121 -5.99 -0.51 55.71
C LYS A 121 -7.24 -0.50 54.84
N PHE A 122 -7.20 -1.19 53.70
CA PHE A 122 -8.27 -1.18 52.68
C PHE A 122 -8.91 -2.56 52.46
N GLY A 123 -8.28 -3.61 52.97
CA GLY A 123 -8.90 -4.92 53.05
C GLY A 123 -9.77 -5.04 54.29
N THR A 124 -10.80 -5.87 54.21
CA THR A 124 -11.66 -6.16 55.35
C THR A 124 -11.13 -7.31 56.21
N GLY A 125 -9.90 -7.77 55.97
CA GLY A 125 -9.26 -8.82 56.74
C GLY A 125 -9.35 -10.18 56.05
N TYR A 126 -10.20 -11.06 56.58
CA TYR A 126 -10.42 -12.41 56.05
C TYR A 126 -11.79 -12.53 55.38
N HIS A 127 -11.90 -13.36 54.36
CA HIS A 127 -13.18 -13.72 53.75
C HIS A 127 -13.50 -15.18 54.04
N LEU A 128 -14.63 -15.44 54.69
CA LEU A 128 -15.13 -16.79 54.92
C LEU A 128 -16.10 -17.16 53.81
N HIS A 129 -15.70 -18.12 52.98
CA HIS A 129 -16.48 -18.69 51.91
C HIS A 129 -17.22 -19.92 52.43
N VAL A 130 -18.53 -19.97 52.24
CA VAL A 130 -19.38 -21.06 52.74
C VAL A 130 -20.21 -21.60 51.58
N VAL A 131 -20.07 -22.89 51.30
CA VAL A 131 -20.83 -23.59 50.26
C VAL A 131 -22.16 -24.07 50.86
N LYS A 132 -23.27 -23.69 50.22
CA LYS A 132 -24.64 -23.91 50.69
C LYS A 132 -25.13 -25.33 50.35
N ASP A 133 -25.76 -25.99 51.31
CA ASP A 133 -26.58 -27.20 51.08
C ASP A 133 -28.05 -26.82 50.79
N GLN A 134 -28.88 -27.79 50.42
CA GLN A 134 -30.30 -27.57 50.06
C GLN A 134 -31.13 -26.95 51.20
N ASN A 135 -30.72 -27.12 52.47
CA ASN A 135 -31.39 -26.63 53.67
C ASN A 135 -30.61 -25.52 54.38
N PHE A 136 -29.97 -24.62 53.62
CA PHE A 136 -29.13 -23.54 54.17
C PHE A 136 -29.94 -22.45 54.90
N ASP A 137 -29.57 -22.14 56.15
CA ASP A 137 -30.14 -21.03 56.94
C ASP A 137 -29.13 -19.89 57.12
N LEU A 138 -29.33 -18.82 56.34
CA LEU A 138 -28.50 -17.62 56.37
C LEU A 138 -28.53 -16.90 57.73
N GLN A 139 -29.69 -16.82 58.38
CA GLN A 139 -29.85 -16.04 59.61
C GLN A 139 -29.19 -16.77 60.79
N ALA A 140 -29.34 -18.09 60.87
CA ALA A 140 -28.67 -18.90 61.87
C ALA A 140 -27.15 -18.81 61.73
N LEU A 141 -26.62 -18.92 60.50
CA LEU A 141 -25.19 -18.81 60.23
C LEU A 141 -24.64 -17.41 60.56
N LEU A 142 -25.33 -16.37 60.12
CA LEU A 142 -24.91 -14.98 60.38
C LEU A 142 -24.96 -14.65 61.88
N SER A 143 -25.97 -15.13 62.62
CA SER A 143 -26.04 -14.96 64.08
C SER A 143 -24.91 -15.68 64.82
N LEU A 144 -24.47 -16.84 64.31
CA LEU A 144 -23.34 -17.59 64.86
C LEU A 144 -22.02 -16.84 64.60
N ILE A 145 -21.80 -16.38 63.36
CA ILE A 145 -20.59 -15.63 63.00
C ILE A 145 -20.53 -14.31 63.77
N GLN A 146 -21.64 -13.58 63.87
CA GLN A 146 -21.71 -12.29 64.59
C GLN A 146 -21.55 -12.42 66.10
N ARG A 147 -21.79 -13.61 66.67
CA ARG A 147 -21.52 -13.88 68.09
C ARG A 147 -20.04 -13.80 68.41
N PHE A 148 -19.18 -14.25 67.49
CA PHE A 148 -17.73 -14.23 67.65
C PHE A 148 -17.10 -12.96 67.04
N ILE A 149 -17.63 -12.51 65.89
CA ILE A 149 -17.12 -11.34 65.14
C ILE A 149 -18.29 -10.38 64.87
N PRO A 150 -18.54 -9.39 65.75
CA PRO A 150 -19.69 -8.49 65.65
C PRO A 150 -19.71 -7.65 64.36
N GLU A 151 -18.54 -7.37 63.79
CA GLU A 151 -18.37 -6.58 62.56
C GLU A 151 -18.52 -7.42 61.28
N ALA A 152 -18.85 -8.72 61.39
CA ALA A 152 -19.01 -9.59 60.22
C ALA A 152 -20.22 -9.17 59.37
N SER A 153 -19.96 -8.93 58.08
CA SER A 153 -20.96 -8.57 57.09
C SER A 153 -20.97 -9.59 55.94
N VAL A 154 -22.13 -9.75 55.31
CA VAL A 154 -22.24 -10.53 54.07
C VAL A 154 -21.60 -9.72 52.94
N GLY A 155 -20.60 -10.30 52.28
CA GLY A 155 -19.90 -9.68 51.15
C GLY A 155 -20.67 -9.91 49.84
N SER A 156 -20.73 -11.17 49.40
CA SER A 156 -21.45 -11.59 48.19
C SER A 156 -22.23 -12.87 48.43
N GLU A 157 -23.43 -12.95 47.87
CA GLU A 157 -24.27 -14.13 47.91
C GLU A 157 -24.50 -14.66 46.50
N LEU A 158 -24.04 -15.88 46.25
CA LEU A 158 -24.25 -16.65 45.02
C LEU A 158 -25.24 -17.79 45.31
N GLU A 159 -25.76 -18.44 44.27
CA GLU A 159 -26.74 -19.53 44.42
C GLU A 159 -26.20 -20.70 45.26
N LYS A 160 -24.91 -21.04 45.11
CA LYS A 160 -24.28 -22.18 45.79
C LYS A 160 -23.25 -21.79 46.87
N GLU A 161 -22.92 -20.52 46.98
CA GLU A 161 -21.85 -20.04 47.87
C GLU A 161 -22.22 -18.69 48.48
N ILE A 162 -21.78 -18.44 49.70
CA ILE A 162 -21.86 -17.12 50.33
C ILE A 162 -20.50 -16.74 50.91
N SER A 163 -20.10 -15.49 50.72
CA SER A 163 -18.88 -14.94 51.29
C SER A 163 -19.21 -13.97 52.43
N PHE A 164 -18.56 -14.15 53.57
CA PHE A 164 -18.61 -13.24 54.71
C PHE A 164 -17.29 -12.49 54.82
N SER A 165 -17.36 -11.20 55.09
CA SER A 165 -16.22 -10.35 55.35
C SER A 165 -15.96 -10.27 56.86
N LEU A 166 -14.81 -10.76 57.30
CA LEU A 166 -14.41 -10.88 58.71
C LEU A 166 -13.28 -9.89 59.04
N SER A 167 -13.59 -8.87 59.84
CA SER A 167 -12.65 -7.87 60.34
C SER A 167 -11.54 -8.47 61.20
N THR A 168 -10.31 -7.96 61.07
CA THR A 168 -9.12 -8.39 61.83
C THR A 168 -8.98 -7.75 63.21
N ASN A 169 -9.91 -6.88 63.62
CA ASN A 169 -9.77 -6.07 64.85
C ASN A 169 -10.13 -6.82 66.15
N THR A 170 -10.63 -8.06 66.08
CA THR A 170 -11.04 -8.84 67.25
C THR A 170 -9.98 -9.87 67.64
N ASN A 171 -9.76 -10.02 68.96
CA ASN A 171 -8.85 -11.01 69.55
C ASN A 171 -9.14 -12.43 68.99
N ASN A 172 -8.07 -13.21 68.84
CA ASN A 172 -7.98 -14.53 68.17
C ASN A 172 -9.01 -15.61 68.64
N GLU A 173 -10.30 -15.49 68.31
CA GLU A 173 -11.32 -16.52 68.55
C GLU A 173 -11.77 -17.24 67.26
N PHE A 174 -11.00 -17.12 66.18
CA PHE A 174 -11.28 -17.84 64.92
C PHE A 174 -11.31 -19.37 65.11
N GLY A 175 -10.46 -19.91 66.00
CA GLY A 175 -10.41 -21.34 66.29
C GLY A 175 -11.72 -21.88 66.85
N ASP A 176 -12.25 -21.22 67.88
CA ASP A 176 -13.51 -21.61 68.53
C ASP A 176 -14.71 -21.41 67.60
N MET A 177 -14.68 -20.34 66.77
CA MET A 177 -15.69 -20.11 65.74
C MET A 177 -15.69 -21.23 64.70
N PHE A 178 -14.53 -21.67 64.20
CA PHE A 178 -14.43 -22.75 63.22
C PHE A 178 -14.81 -24.11 63.80
N GLU A 179 -14.46 -24.39 65.06
CA GLU A 179 -14.86 -25.61 65.75
C GLU A 179 -16.39 -25.69 65.92
N GLU A 180 -17.03 -24.60 66.32
CA GLU A 180 -18.50 -24.53 66.42
C GLU A 180 -19.19 -24.60 65.05
N LEU A 181 -18.61 -23.99 64.01
CA LEU A 181 -19.09 -24.09 62.63
C LEU A 181 -19.00 -25.52 62.08
N GLU A 182 -17.93 -26.26 62.39
CA GLU A 182 -17.78 -27.65 61.96
C GLU A 182 -18.73 -28.57 62.75
N ASN A 183 -18.91 -28.35 64.05
CA ASN A 183 -19.83 -29.12 64.90
C ASN A 183 -21.30 -28.94 64.48
N ARG A 184 -21.70 -27.75 64.02
CA ARG A 184 -23.08 -27.42 63.62
C ARG A 184 -23.29 -27.39 62.10
N LYS A 185 -22.34 -27.90 61.34
CA LYS A 185 -22.32 -27.88 59.87
C LYS A 185 -23.57 -28.48 59.21
N SER A 186 -24.04 -29.62 59.70
CA SER A 186 -25.26 -30.28 59.20
C SER A 186 -26.55 -29.57 59.61
N GLU A 187 -26.55 -28.86 60.74
CA GLU A 187 -27.72 -28.10 61.22
C GLU A 187 -27.89 -26.78 60.45
N LEU A 188 -26.78 -26.15 60.06
CA LEU A 188 -26.74 -24.88 59.34
C LEU A 188 -26.88 -25.04 57.82
N GLY A 189 -26.90 -26.28 57.33
CA GLY A 189 -26.95 -26.58 55.89
C GLY A 189 -25.69 -26.13 55.15
N VAL A 190 -24.50 -26.34 55.74
CA VAL A 190 -23.21 -25.98 55.14
C VAL A 190 -22.50 -27.23 54.62
N LEU A 191 -22.13 -27.25 53.33
CA LEU A 191 -21.36 -28.36 52.73
C LEU A 191 -19.87 -28.29 53.09
N SER A 192 -19.29 -27.10 52.95
CA SER A 192 -17.88 -26.83 53.25
C SER A 192 -17.69 -25.34 53.47
N PHE A 193 -16.72 -24.96 54.29
CA PHE A 193 -16.29 -23.58 54.42
C PHE A 193 -14.78 -23.46 54.25
N GLY A 194 -14.33 -22.30 53.78
CA GLY A 194 -12.92 -21.98 53.58
C GLY A 194 -12.67 -20.52 53.90
N ILE A 195 -11.50 -20.22 54.46
CA ILE A 195 -11.07 -18.85 54.75
C ILE A 195 -10.03 -18.42 53.72
N THR A 196 -10.22 -17.26 53.13
CA THR A 196 -9.27 -16.59 52.24
C THR A 196 -8.82 -15.27 52.86
N ILE A 197 -7.65 -14.79 52.47
CA ILE A 197 -7.08 -13.52 52.94
C ILE A 197 -7.33 -12.48 51.87
N THR A 198 -7.59 -11.23 52.26
CA THR A 198 -7.68 -10.11 51.31
C THR A 198 -6.44 -10.09 50.39
N THR A 199 -6.67 -10.15 49.09
CA THR A 199 -5.62 -10.06 48.06
C THR A 199 -5.34 -8.60 47.70
N MET A 200 -4.23 -8.35 46.98
CA MET A 200 -3.97 -7.01 46.44
C MET A 200 -4.98 -6.62 45.34
N GLU A 201 -5.65 -7.61 44.70
CA GLU A 201 -6.74 -7.37 43.75
C GLU A 201 -7.95 -6.76 44.45
N ASP A 202 -8.33 -7.29 45.62
CA ASP A 202 -9.44 -6.75 46.42
C ASP A 202 -9.16 -5.32 46.88
N VAL A 203 -7.93 -5.06 47.34
CA VAL A 203 -7.47 -3.70 47.70
C VAL A 203 -7.57 -2.76 46.51
N PHE A 204 -7.15 -3.20 45.32
CA PHE A 204 -7.21 -2.39 44.11
C PHE A 204 -8.66 -2.06 43.72
N LEU A 205 -9.56 -3.06 43.72
CA LEU A 205 -10.98 -2.87 43.44
C LEU A 205 -11.66 -1.94 44.44
N ASN A 206 -11.34 -2.06 45.74
CA ASN A 206 -11.88 -1.17 46.76
C ASN A 206 -11.40 0.28 46.57
N VAL A 207 -10.11 0.47 46.26
CA VAL A 207 -9.56 1.82 46.00
C VAL A 207 -10.16 2.44 44.74
N SER A 208 -10.37 1.65 43.67
CA SER A 208 -11.02 2.14 42.45
C SER A 208 -12.49 2.48 42.66
N ASN A 209 -13.23 1.66 43.42
CA ASN A 209 -14.62 1.97 43.76
C ASN A 209 -14.74 3.27 44.57
N ILE A 210 -13.80 3.51 45.49
CA ILE A 210 -13.75 4.76 46.27
C ILE A 210 -13.44 5.96 45.36
N SER A 211 -12.53 5.83 44.38
CA SER A 211 -12.27 6.91 43.42
C SER A 211 -13.48 7.14 42.52
N ASP A 212 -14.12 6.09 42.02
CA ASP A 212 -15.31 6.19 41.16
C ASP A 212 -16.48 6.84 41.91
N MET A 213 -16.65 6.54 43.20
CA MET A 213 -17.64 7.22 44.05
C MET A 213 -17.32 8.71 44.24
N LYS A 214 -16.05 9.08 44.40
CA LYS A 214 -15.64 10.51 44.49
C LYS A 214 -15.86 11.24 43.17
N TYR A 215 -15.56 10.60 42.05
CA TYR A 215 -15.76 11.16 40.71
C TYR A 215 -17.25 11.29 40.36
N ASN A 216 -18.06 10.29 40.70
CA ASN A 216 -19.51 10.34 40.53
C ASN A 216 -20.14 11.42 41.43
N ALA A 217 -19.66 11.60 42.66
CA ALA A 217 -20.10 12.68 43.54
C ALA A 217 -19.70 14.09 43.02
N GLN A 218 -18.55 14.22 42.35
CA GLN A 218 -18.14 15.48 41.70
C GLN A 218 -18.90 15.76 40.39
N SER A 219 -19.27 14.71 39.64
CA SER A 219 -20.04 14.84 38.40
C SER A 219 -21.55 14.98 38.61
N GLU A 220 -22.09 14.62 39.78
CA GLU A 220 -23.48 14.92 40.18
C GLU A 220 -23.71 16.41 40.49
N GLU A 221 -22.70 17.17 40.92
CA GLU A 221 -22.81 18.64 41.06
C GLU A 221 -22.81 19.37 39.69
N GLU A 222 -22.24 18.76 38.63
CA GLU A 222 -22.26 19.31 37.26
C GLU A 222 -23.44 18.79 36.39
N LYS A 223 -24.07 17.66 36.75
CA LYS A 223 -25.17 17.03 35.99
C LYS A 223 -26.58 17.54 36.27
N GLN A 224 -26.79 18.58 37.08
CA GLN A 224 -28.11 19.22 37.22
C GLN A 224 -28.49 20.14 36.03
N ARG A 225 -27.71 20.18 34.93
CA ARG A 225 -28.03 21.03 33.76
C ARG A 225 -28.23 20.33 32.42
N GLU A 226 -27.96 19.04 32.28
CA GLU A 226 -28.21 18.32 31.02
C GLU A 226 -28.61 16.87 31.31
N ASP A 227 -29.89 16.62 31.58
CA ASP A 227 -30.42 15.26 31.54
C ASP A 227 -31.91 15.26 31.15
N ILE A 228 -32.17 15.44 29.85
CA ILE A 228 -33.23 14.71 29.15
C ILE A 228 -32.65 14.25 27.80
N GLN A 229 -32.49 12.93 27.67
CA GLN A 229 -32.11 12.12 26.48
C GLN A 229 -30.67 11.59 26.43
N ASP A 230 -30.43 10.42 27.04
CA ASP A 230 -30.46 9.14 26.29
C ASP A 230 -30.23 7.98 27.27
N VAL A 231 -31.32 7.39 27.76
CA VAL A 231 -31.31 6.16 28.56
C VAL A 231 -31.70 5.02 27.64
N TYR A 232 -30.74 4.14 27.35
CA TYR A 232 -30.92 2.79 26.80
C TYR A 232 -31.87 2.66 25.61
N GLY A 233 -31.31 2.88 24.42
CA GLY A 233 -31.85 2.31 23.17
C GLY A 233 -31.63 0.80 23.07
N ASP A 234 -32.03 0.01 24.07
CA ASP A 234 -32.22 -1.44 23.91
C ASP A 234 -33.54 -1.67 23.18
N SER A 235 -33.54 -1.37 21.88
CA SER A 235 -34.50 -2.00 20.99
C SER A 235 -34.00 -3.41 20.73
N PRO A 236 -34.74 -4.48 21.12
CA PRO A 236 -34.41 -5.81 20.68
C PRO A 236 -34.52 -5.78 19.16
N CYS A 237 -33.38 -5.82 18.46
CA CYS A 237 -33.35 -6.03 17.03
C CYS A 237 -33.95 -7.41 16.76
N ASN A 238 -35.26 -7.41 16.58
CA ASN A 238 -36.03 -8.53 16.06
C ASN A 238 -35.35 -8.99 14.77
N ARG A 239 -34.65 -10.13 14.89
CA ARG A 239 -34.05 -10.99 13.86
C ARG A 239 -34.03 -10.38 12.45
N PRO A 240 -32.88 -9.95 11.90
CA PRO A 240 -32.83 -9.64 10.49
C PRO A 240 -32.80 -10.97 9.73
N TYR A 241 -33.86 -11.21 8.96
CA TYR A 241 -33.84 -12.17 7.87
C TYR A 241 -32.50 -12.06 7.12
N ARG A 242 -31.76 -13.18 7.04
CA ARG A 242 -30.50 -13.35 6.29
C ARG A 242 -30.74 -13.20 4.79
N HIS A 243 -31.16 -12.02 4.32
CA HIS A 243 -31.24 -11.75 2.90
C HIS A 243 -29.83 -11.52 2.36
N PRO A 244 -29.38 -12.30 1.36
CA PRO A 244 -28.02 -12.17 0.80
C PRO A 244 -27.76 -10.77 0.22
N MET A 245 -28.81 -10.07 -0.22
CA MET A 245 -28.72 -8.69 -0.69
C MET A 245 -28.29 -7.71 0.41
N ASN A 246 -28.81 -7.86 1.64
CA ASN A 246 -28.44 -6.99 2.75
C ASN A 246 -26.98 -7.21 3.16
N GLN A 247 -26.51 -8.46 3.12
CA GLN A 247 -25.10 -8.79 3.36
C GLN A 247 -24.19 -8.18 2.28
N PHE A 248 -24.60 -8.27 1.01
CA PHE A 248 -23.87 -7.68 -0.11
C PHE A 248 -23.79 -6.15 0.00
N LEU A 249 -24.91 -5.50 0.32
CA LEU A 249 -24.97 -4.04 0.50
C LEU A 249 -24.16 -3.58 1.73
N ALA A 250 -24.14 -4.37 2.81
CA ALA A 250 -23.30 -4.11 3.97
C ALA A 250 -21.80 -4.18 3.61
N LEU A 251 -21.38 -5.13 2.76
CA LEU A 251 -20.00 -5.21 2.26
C LEU A 251 -19.63 -4.00 1.40
N LEU A 252 -20.55 -3.54 0.53
CA LEU A 252 -20.34 -2.31 -0.24
C LEU A 252 -20.25 -1.08 0.67
N LYS A 253 -21.13 -0.96 1.68
CA LYS A 253 -21.08 0.13 2.66
C LYS A 253 -19.76 0.12 3.46
N LYS A 254 -19.27 -1.06 3.82
CA LYS A 254 -17.94 -1.23 4.45
C LYS A 254 -16.83 -0.73 3.53
N ARG A 255 -16.86 -1.14 2.26
CA ARG A 255 -15.86 -0.72 1.26
C ARG A 255 -15.90 0.79 1.04
N PHE A 256 -17.09 1.39 0.97
CA PHE A 256 -17.28 2.84 0.90
C PHE A 256 -16.68 3.56 2.12
N ASN A 257 -16.98 3.10 3.33
CA ASN A 257 -16.44 3.69 4.56
C ASN A 257 -14.90 3.60 4.61
N TYR A 258 -14.33 2.49 4.14
CA TYR A 258 -12.88 2.36 3.98
C TYR A 258 -12.34 3.38 2.98
N SER A 259 -12.94 3.49 1.79
CA SER A 259 -12.57 4.47 0.77
C SER A 259 -12.68 5.91 1.27
N LYS A 260 -13.71 6.23 2.07
CA LYS A 260 -13.87 7.55 2.71
C LYS A 260 -12.76 7.84 3.73
N ARG A 261 -12.40 6.86 4.56
CA ARG A 261 -11.32 7.01 5.55
C ARG A 261 -9.94 7.13 4.89
N PHE A 262 -9.71 6.41 3.79
CA PHE A 262 -8.46 6.42 3.02
C PHE A 262 -8.57 7.23 1.72
N TRP A 263 -9.20 8.40 1.79
CA TRP A 263 -9.46 9.28 0.63
C TRP A 263 -8.20 9.67 -0.15
N ALA A 264 -7.03 9.77 0.53
CA ALA A 264 -5.76 10.07 -0.10
C ALA A 264 -5.37 9.06 -1.20
N ILE A 265 -5.71 7.78 -1.04
CA ILE A 265 -5.43 6.75 -2.06
C ILE A 265 -6.27 7.00 -3.32
N LEU A 266 -7.54 7.38 -3.17
CA LEU A 266 -8.43 7.71 -4.29
C LEU A 266 -7.91 8.94 -5.07
N ILE A 267 -7.40 9.95 -4.37
CA ILE A 267 -6.80 11.11 -5.01
C ILE A 267 -5.58 10.72 -5.83
N ILE A 268 -4.67 9.91 -5.29
CA ILE A 268 -3.47 9.47 -6.01
C ILE A 268 -3.87 8.64 -7.24
N GLN A 269 -4.86 7.75 -7.11
CA GLN A 269 -5.40 6.96 -8.22
C GLN A 269 -5.99 7.83 -9.35
N LEU A 270 -6.48 9.03 -9.05
CA LEU A 270 -7.07 9.96 -10.01
C LEU A 270 -6.03 10.92 -10.61
N VAL A 271 -5.18 11.50 -9.76
CA VAL A 271 -4.21 12.54 -10.14
C VAL A 271 -3.06 11.95 -10.96
N LEU A 272 -2.56 10.76 -10.61
CA LEU A 272 -1.39 10.19 -11.28
C LEU A 272 -1.68 9.86 -12.77
N PRO A 273 -2.79 9.19 -13.14
CA PRO A 273 -3.12 9.01 -14.54
C PRO A 273 -3.36 10.32 -15.27
N PHE A 274 -4.03 11.29 -14.64
CA PHE A 274 -4.26 12.59 -15.25
C PHE A 274 -2.94 13.30 -15.60
N ILE A 275 -1.98 13.34 -14.66
CA ILE A 275 -0.68 13.97 -14.88
C ILE A 275 0.12 13.24 -15.97
N LEU A 276 0.26 11.92 -15.89
CA LEU A 276 1.07 11.16 -16.85
C LEU A 276 0.50 11.22 -18.28
N THR A 277 -0.83 11.22 -18.42
CA THR A 277 -1.49 11.32 -19.72
C THR A 277 -1.40 12.73 -20.29
N THR A 278 -1.52 13.76 -19.45
CA THR A 278 -1.28 15.16 -19.84
C THR A 278 0.16 15.38 -20.28
N ILE A 279 1.14 14.83 -19.55
CA ILE A 279 2.56 14.86 -19.94
C ILE A 279 2.76 14.16 -21.29
N CYS A 280 2.15 12.99 -21.49
CA CYS A 280 2.22 12.25 -22.76
C CYS A 280 1.71 13.09 -23.93
N LEU A 281 0.51 13.66 -23.82
CA LEU A 281 -0.09 14.50 -24.87
C LEU A 281 0.72 15.78 -25.11
N TYR A 282 1.24 16.40 -24.04
CA TYR A 282 2.13 17.55 -24.14
C TYR A 282 3.44 17.22 -24.88
N LEU A 283 4.07 16.07 -24.58
CA LEU A 283 5.28 15.62 -25.26
C LEU A 283 5.00 15.30 -26.73
N ILE A 284 3.88 14.65 -27.04
CA ILE A 284 3.47 14.38 -28.43
C ILE A 284 3.30 15.70 -29.18
N LYS A 285 2.59 16.67 -28.59
CA LYS A 285 2.40 18.01 -29.17
C LYS A 285 3.72 18.76 -29.41
N ASN A 286 4.66 18.67 -28.47
CA ASN A 286 5.93 19.40 -28.57
C ASN A 286 6.92 18.71 -29.52
N ASN A 287 6.88 17.37 -29.61
CA ASN A 287 7.75 16.60 -30.51
C ASN A 287 7.21 16.48 -31.93
N SER A 288 5.91 16.71 -32.15
CA SER A 288 5.41 17.08 -33.48
C SER A 288 5.96 18.47 -33.79
N PHE A 289 7.23 18.55 -34.20
CA PHE A 289 7.84 19.75 -34.73
C PHE A 289 6.89 20.29 -35.79
N GLN A 290 6.17 21.36 -35.44
CA GLN A 290 5.41 22.13 -36.39
C GLN A 290 6.44 22.71 -37.35
N PHE A 291 6.61 22.07 -38.50
CA PHE A 291 6.92 22.84 -39.68
C PHE A 291 5.81 23.87 -39.78
N LYS A 292 6.10 25.12 -39.42
CA LYS A 292 5.22 26.23 -39.72
C LYS A 292 4.95 26.13 -41.22
N THR A 293 3.71 25.83 -41.58
CA THR A 293 3.29 25.65 -42.98
C THR A 293 3.42 26.94 -43.79
N THR A 294 3.54 28.06 -43.08
CA THR A 294 3.77 29.39 -43.61
C THR A 294 4.98 29.99 -42.88
N TYR A 295 6.11 30.07 -43.57
CA TYR A 295 7.22 30.90 -43.13
C TYR A 295 6.99 32.30 -43.66
N GLU A 296 7.13 33.30 -42.80
CA GLU A 296 7.12 34.68 -43.24
C GLU A 296 8.38 34.96 -44.08
N PRO A 297 8.27 35.65 -45.23
CA PRO A 297 9.41 36.00 -46.05
C PRO A 297 10.46 36.78 -45.24
N LEU A 298 11.71 36.31 -45.22
CA LEU A 298 12.80 36.95 -44.49
C LEU A 298 13.56 37.89 -45.42
N LYS A 299 13.46 39.20 -45.18
CA LYS A 299 14.32 40.18 -45.86
C LYS A 299 15.76 40.00 -45.37
N LEU A 300 16.69 39.71 -46.29
CA LEU A 300 18.09 39.44 -45.98
C LEU A 300 18.87 40.75 -45.86
N ASP A 301 18.72 41.42 -44.72
CA ASP A 301 19.47 42.61 -44.34
C ASP A 301 20.21 42.35 -43.02
N ILE A 302 21.52 42.57 -43.00
CA ILE A 302 22.41 42.26 -41.87
C ILE A 302 21.99 43.01 -40.61
N GLY A 303 21.65 44.30 -40.73
CA GLY A 303 21.25 45.10 -39.57
C GLY A 303 19.95 44.60 -38.94
N SER A 304 19.01 44.14 -39.76
CA SER A 304 17.72 43.61 -39.30
C SER A 304 17.81 42.19 -38.72
N VAL A 305 18.67 41.33 -39.29
CA VAL A 305 18.77 39.90 -38.93
C VAL A 305 19.78 39.68 -37.80
N TYR A 306 20.90 40.41 -37.79
CA TYR A 306 22.00 40.19 -36.85
C TYR A 306 22.33 41.41 -35.97
N GLY A 307 21.70 42.56 -36.22
CA GLY A 307 21.98 43.79 -35.47
C GLY A 307 23.32 44.42 -35.85
N LYS A 308 23.97 45.06 -34.87
CA LYS A 308 25.28 45.70 -35.08
C LYS A 308 26.39 44.65 -35.18
N THR A 309 27.00 44.56 -36.35
CA THR A 309 28.05 43.58 -36.66
C THR A 309 29.36 44.27 -37.03
N ASP A 310 30.46 43.54 -36.91
CA ASP A 310 31.78 43.99 -37.33
C ASP A 310 32.04 43.49 -38.75
N GLY A 311 32.58 44.36 -39.60
CA GLY A 311 32.98 44.04 -40.96
C GLY A 311 34.38 44.59 -41.26
N PHE A 312 35.02 44.04 -42.27
CA PHE A 312 36.31 44.54 -42.73
C PHE A 312 36.32 44.70 -44.23
N TYR A 313 37.17 45.61 -44.71
CA TYR A 313 37.49 45.70 -46.12
C TYR A 313 39.00 45.77 -46.36
N TYR A 314 39.44 45.30 -47.52
CA TYR A 314 40.83 45.32 -47.98
C TYR A 314 40.92 45.85 -49.40
N SER A 315 41.96 46.63 -49.68
CA SER A 315 42.30 47.11 -51.03
C SER A 315 43.82 47.09 -51.22
N LYS A 316 44.28 46.38 -52.26
CA LYS A 316 45.72 46.15 -52.53
C LYS A 316 46.42 47.32 -53.21
N LYS A 317 45.70 48.17 -53.94
CA LYS A 317 46.25 49.35 -54.65
C LYS A 317 45.48 50.62 -54.26
N PRO A 318 46.19 51.74 -53.99
CA PRO A 318 45.53 53.01 -53.66
C PRO A 318 44.70 53.60 -54.81
N GLN A 319 44.94 53.19 -56.06
CA GLN A 319 44.15 53.58 -57.24
C GLN A 319 42.73 52.98 -57.28
N LEU A 320 42.44 51.99 -56.43
CA LEU A 320 41.13 51.34 -56.29
C LEU A 320 40.30 51.96 -55.13
N SER A 321 40.70 53.15 -54.66
CA SER A 321 40.08 53.84 -53.52
C SER A 321 38.58 54.01 -53.70
N ASN A 322 38.12 54.41 -54.89
CA ASN A 322 36.72 54.73 -55.15
C ASN A 322 35.79 53.54 -54.84
N ILE A 323 36.09 52.34 -55.37
CA ILE A 323 35.27 51.14 -55.13
C ILE A 323 35.37 50.69 -53.67
N SER A 324 36.55 50.79 -53.07
CA SER A 324 36.75 50.44 -51.66
C SER A 324 36.01 51.39 -50.70
N GLU A 325 35.87 52.66 -51.07
CA GLU A 325 35.05 53.66 -50.37
C GLU A 325 33.56 53.40 -50.57
N THR A 326 33.12 53.03 -51.77
CA THR A 326 31.74 52.58 -52.03
C THR A 326 31.42 51.32 -51.21
N LEU A 327 32.34 50.37 -51.11
CA LEU A 327 32.19 49.16 -50.29
C LEU A 327 32.04 49.50 -48.81
N LYS A 328 32.90 50.39 -48.30
CA LYS A 328 32.81 50.91 -46.94
C LYS A 328 31.45 51.59 -46.69
N GLY A 329 31.01 52.45 -47.59
CA GLY A 329 29.72 53.15 -47.48
C GLY A 329 28.51 52.20 -47.51
N VAL A 330 28.56 51.13 -48.31
CA VAL A 330 27.54 50.07 -48.32
C VAL A 330 27.52 49.33 -46.98
N PHE A 331 28.68 48.99 -46.44
CA PHE A 331 28.76 48.30 -45.15
C PHE A 331 28.27 49.16 -43.98
N GLU A 332 28.66 50.43 -43.93
CA GLU A 332 28.19 51.39 -42.90
C GLU A 332 26.69 51.65 -43.00
N SER A 333 26.13 51.70 -44.22
CA SER A 333 24.68 51.87 -44.43
C SER A 333 23.82 50.70 -43.90
N ASN A 334 24.43 49.52 -43.71
CA ASN A 334 23.78 48.34 -43.13
C ASN A 334 24.14 48.13 -41.65
N GLN A 335 24.49 49.21 -40.92
CA GLN A 335 24.77 49.23 -39.49
C GLN A 335 26.01 48.41 -39.05
N MET A 336 26.98 48.24 -39.95
CA MET A 336 28.22 47.51 -39.64
C MET A 336 29.36 48.44 -39.22
N SER A 337 30.19 47.98 -38.29
CA SER A 337 31.43 48.65 -37.89
C SER A 337 32.57 48.19 -38.80
N VAL A 338 33.06 49.09 -39.67
CA VAL A 338 33.94 48.72 -40.78
C VAL A 338 35.38 49.14 -40.52
N ARG A 339 36.34 48.22 -40.69
CA ARG A 339 37.77 48.51 -40.56
C ARG A 339 38.54 48.18 -41.84
N ASN A 340 39.47 49.06 -42.23
CA ASN A 340 40.45 48.76 -43.27
C ASN A 340 41.53 47.85 -42.68
N VAL A 341 41.79 46.73 -43.34
CA VAL A 341 42.69 45.69 -42.84
C VAL A 341 43.78 45.43 -43.89
N PRO A 342 45.08 45.38 -43.50
CA PRO A 342 46.18 45.18 -44.46
C PRO A 342 46.28 43.74 -44.97
N GLU A 343 45.88 42.74 -44.18
CA GLU A 343 45.85 41.33 -44.57
C GLU A 343 44.59 40.63 -43.99
N PRO A 344 43.57 40.36 -44.83
CA PRO A 344 42.29 39.77 -44.41
C PRO A 344 42.42 38.47 -43.62
N THR A 345 43.23 37.52 -44.13
CA THR A 345 43.37 36.19 -43.54
C THR A 345 43.96 36.27 -42.12
N HIS A 346 45.01 37.06 -41.94
CA HIS A 346 45.64 37.23 -40.63
C HIS A 346 44.72 37.94 -39.63
N TYR A 347 43.94 38.93 -40.09
CA TYR A 347 42.97 39.63 -39.23
C TYR A 347 41.86 38.72 -38.73
N VAL A 348 41.26 37.91 -39.61
CA VAL A 348 40.21 36.96 -39.21
C VAL A 348 40.75 35.94 -38.20
N LEU A 349 41.97 35.43 -38.43
CA LEU A 349 42.64 34.49 -37.51
C LEU A 349 42.96 35.14 -36.16
N ASP A 350 43.44 36.39 -36.13
CA ASP A 350 43.71 37.11 -34.88
C ASP A 350 42.42 37.48 -34.13
N TYR A 351 41.37 37.85 -34.85
CA TYR A 351 40.04 38.12 -34.29
C TYR A 351 39.48 36.87 -33.60
N GLY A 352 39.55 35.71 -34.25
CA GLY A 352 39.14 34.43 -33.68
C GLY A 352 40.00 33.95 -32.52
N LYS A 353 41.32 34.19 -32.56
CA LYS A 353 42.24 33.87 -31.44
C LYS A 353 41.97 34.70 -30.20
N LYS A 354 41.57 35.97 -30.36
CA LYS A 354 41.24 36.87 -29.24
C LYS A 354 39.93 36.51 -28.58
N ASP A 355 38.88 36.28 -29.37
CA ASP A 355 37.56 35.89 -28.86
C ASP A 355 36.73 35.15 -29.93
N ILE A 356 36.64 33.83 -29.79
CA ILE A 356 35.91 32.96 -30.71
C ILE A 356 34.39 33.19 -30.65
N SER A 357 33.86 33.58 -29.48
CA SER A 357 32.42 33.87 -29.32
C SER A 357 32.04 35.15 -30.05
N LYS A 358 32.94 36.15 -30.01
CA LYS A 358 32.77 37.38 -30.76
C LYS A 358 32.90 37.17 -32.27
N TYR A 359 33.79 36.27 -32.70
CA TYR A 359 33.92 35.89 -34.11
C TYR A 359 32.60 35.33 -34.67
N PHE A 360 31.99 34.35 -34.00
CA PHE A 360 30.73 33.74 -34.46
C PHE A 360 29.54 34.69 -34.46
N LYS A 361 29.49 35.65 -33.52
CA LYS A 361 28.34 36.57 -33.37
C LYS A 361 28.46 37.85 -34.19
N ASN A 362 29.66 38.44 -34.24
CA ASN A 362 29.82 39.81 -34.73
C ASN A 362 30.50 39.89 -36.10
N LEU A 363 31.42 38.97 -36.44
CA LEU A 363 32.13 39.01 -37.71
C LEU A 363 31.40 38.15 -38.76
N ILE A 364 30.48 38.77 -39.49
CA ILE A 364 29.57 38.05 -40.41
C ILE A 364 30.04 38.16 -41.86
N VAL A 365 30.43 39.35 -42.31
CA VAL A 365 30.83 39.62 -43.70
C VAL A 365 32.10 40.47 -43.76
N GLY A 366 32.84 40.33 -44.84
CA GLY A 366 33.97 41.20 -45.20
C GLY A 366 34.08 41.33 -46.71
N GLY A 367 34.93 42.24 -47.18
CA GLY A 367 35.15 42.43 -48.62
C GLY A 367 36.59 42.73 -48.96
N ALA A 368 37.05 42.28 -50.12
CA ALA A 368 38.38 42.55 -50.64
C ALA A 368 38.28 43.00 -52.10
N VAL A 369 38.96 44.09 -52.43
CA VAL A 369 39.03 44.63 -53.78
C VAL A 369 40.45 44.46 -54.30
N ASP A 370 40.58 43.68 -55.36
CA ASP A 370 41.81 43.39 -56.06
C ASP A 370 41.67 43.71 -57.55
N GLN A 371 42.78 43.67 -58.29
CA GLN A 371 42.79 43.83 -59.73
C GLN A 371 43.69 42.74 -60.33
N TYR A 372 43.16 42.03 -61.33
CA TYR A 372 43.91 41.02 -62.07
C TYR A 372 44.97 41.68 -62.98
N SER A 373 45.90 40.87 -63.47
CA SER A 373 47.00 41.33 -64.34
C SER A 373 46.54 41.90 -65.69
N ASP A 374 45.34 41.54 -66.13
CA ASP A 374 44.68 42.03 -67.35
C ASP A 374 43.92 43.35 -67.17
N GLY A 375 43.94 43.91 -65.95
CA GLY A 375 43.27 45.17 -65.61
C GLY A 375 41.83 44.99 -65.10
N THR A 376 41.28 43.77 -65.12
CA THR A 376 39.92 43.51 -64.62
C THR A 376 39.85 43.60 -63.09
N LEU A 377 38.74 44.15 -62.58
CA LEU A 377 38.48 44.34 -61.15
C LEU A 377 37.96 43.03 -60.54
N ASN A 378 38.55 42.63 -59.40
CA ASN A 378 38.13 41.47 -58.63
C ASN A 378 37.55 41.94 -57.28
N LEU A 379 36.26 41.69 -57.05
CA LEU A 379 35.61 41.94 -55.77
C LEU A 379 35.34 40.59 -55.09
N THR A 380 36.04 40.32 -54.00
CA THR A 380 35.88 39.09 -53.21
C THR A 380 35.03 39.38 -51.98
N ALA A 381 33.89 38.69 -51.86
CA ALA A 381 33.04 38.73 -50.68
C ALA A 381 33.45 37.65 -49.69
N TRP A 382 33.81 38.05 -48.47
CA TRP A 382 34.09 37.15 -47.36
C TRP A 382 32.82 36.97 -46.53
N PHE A 383 32.55 35.75 -46.10
CA PHE A 383 31.43 35.44 -45.22
C PHE A 383 31.84 34.43 -44.15
N ASN A 384 31.14 34.47 -43.02
CA ASN A 384 31.25 33.47 -41.98
C ASN A 384 30.35 32.26 -42.31
N GLY A 385 30.88 31.04 -42.21
CA GLY A 385 30.14 29.82 -42.53
C GLY A 385 29.15 29.37 -41.45
N GLU A 386 29.20 29.96 -40.25
CA GLU A 386 28.32 29.58 -39.14
C GLU A 386 26.89 30.14 -39.29
N PRO A 387 26.68 31.43 -39.64
CA PRO A 387 25.32 31.95 -39.82
C PRO A 387 24.73 31.51 -41.16
N TYR A 388 23.59 30.81 -41.14
CA TYR A 388 22.92 30.22 -42.31
C TYR A 388 22.70 31.20 -43.49
N HIS A 389 22.51 32.49 -43.21
CA HIS A 389 22.22 33.50 -44.25
C HIS A 389 23.41 34.43 -44.58
N ALA A 390 24.59 34.21 -44.01
CA ALA A 390 25.75 35.08 -44.23
C ALA A 390 26.22 35.09 -45.70
N ALA A 391 26.27 33.93 -46.36
CA ALA A 391 26.71 33.80 -47.75
C ALA A 391 25.85 34.57 -48.77
N PRO A 392 24.51 34.44 -48.80
CA PRO A 392 23.69 35.24 -49.72
C PRO A 392 23.73 36.74 -49.38
N MET A 393 23.87 37.11 -48.11
CA MET A 393 24.00 38.53 -47.70
C MET A 393 25.34 39.15 -48.12
N SER A 394 26.46 38.42 -48.01
CA SER A 394 27.76 38.94 -48.44
C SER A 394 27.78 39.22 -49.94
N LEU A 395 27.12 38.35 -50.72
CA LEU A 395 26.99 38.48 -52.16
C LEU A 395 26.04 39.64 -52.53
N LEU A 396 24.93 39.82 -51.81
CA LEU A 396 24.03 40.97 -51.97
C LEU A 396 24.77 42.30 -51.78
N LEU A 397 25.60 42.39 -50.73
CA LEU A 397 26.38 43.60 -50.46
C LEU A 397 27.42 43.85 -51.55
N ALA A 398 28.11 42.81 -52.02
CA ALA A 398 29.06 42.93 -53.12
C ALA A 398 28.40 43.43 -54.42
N HIS A 399 27.23 42.88 -54.79
CA HIS A 399 26.49 43.36 -55.96
C HIS A 399 25.95 44.79 -55.78
N THR A 400 25.52 45.15 -54.57
CA THR A 400 25.09 46.52 -54.26
C THR A 400 26.25 47.49 -54.38
N THR A 401 27.46 47.12 -53.95
CA THR A 401 28.68 47.91 -54.14
C THR A 401 29.01 48.11 -55.62
N LEU A 402 28.93 47.05 -56.43
CA LEU A 402 29.13 47.16 -57.88
C LEU A 402 28.10 48.08 -58.55
N LEU A 403 26.83 47.96 -58.15
CA LEU A 403 25.76 48.79 -58.69
C LEU A 403 25.95 50.27 -58.30
N LYS A 404 26.28 50.55 -57.03
CA LYS A 404 26.55 51.91 -56.56
C LYS A 404 27.76 52.55 -57.24
N ASN A 405 28.76 51.75 -57.58
CA ASN A 405 29.94 52.24 -58.29
C ASN A 405 29.63 52.63 -59.76
N ILE A 406 28.59 52.04 -60.37
CA ILE A 406 28.13 52.39 -61.73
C ILE A 406 27.09 53.52 -61.69
N ASN A 407 26.21 53.50 -60.68
CA ASN A 407 25.15 54.49 -60.48
C ASN A 407 24.99 54.76 -58.96
N ASP A 408 25.31 55.98 -58.52
CA ASP A 408 25.38 56.36 -57.09
C ASP A 408 24.10 56.09 -56.28
N THR A 409 22.94 55.92 -56.93
CA THR A 409 21.63 55.77 -56.29
C THR A 409 21.08 54.33 -56.22
N GLY A 410 21.72 53.36 -56.88
CA GLY A 410 21.20 51.99 -56.96
C GLY A 410 21.34 51.21 -55.65
N SER A 411 20.30 50.47 -55.24
CA SER A 411 20.37 49.48 -54.16
C SER A 411 19.61 48.21 -54.52
N ILE A 412 20.13 47.05 -54.12
CA ILE A 412 19.50 45.74 -54.36
C ILE A 412 18.97 45.24 -53.02
N THR A 413 17.76 44.68 -53.02
CA THR A 413 17.20 44.01 -51.84
C THR A 413 16.93 42.55 -52.16
N LEU A 414 17.19 41.67 -51.20
CA LEU A 414 16.97 40.23 -51.33
C LEU A 414 16.04 39.77 -50.22
N THR A 415 15.04 38.97 -50.58
CA THR A 415 14.11 38.36 -49.61
C THR A 415 14.09 36.86 -49.84
N ASN A 416 14.36 36.10 -48.79
CA ASN A 416 14.20 34.65 -48.81
C ASN A 416 12.74 34.30 -48.49
N ALA A 417 11.99 33.90 -49.50
CA ALA A 417 10.62 33.42 -49.37
C ALA A 417 10.62 31.91 -49.66
N PRO A 418 10.69 31.05 -48.64
CA PRO A 418 10.63 29.61 -48.85
C PRO A 418 9.24 29.23 -49.38
N LEU A 419 9.21 28.24 -50.27
CA LEU A 419 7.96 27.70 -50.77
C LEU A 419 7.16 27.07 -49.61
N PRO A 420 5.83 27.23 -49.57
CA PRO A 420 5.00 26.56 -48.58
C PRO A 420 5.20 25.05 -48.72
N VAL A 421 5.72 24.42 -47.68
CA VAL A 421 5.94 22.97 -47.66
C VAL A 421 4.59 22.31 -47.50
N LEU A 422 4.28 21.34 -48.37
CA LEU A 422 3.08 20.53 -48.26
C LEU A 422 3.05 19.87 -46.87
N LYS A 423 1.90 19.93 -46.18
CA LYS A 423 1.68 19.36 -44.84
C LYS A 423 2.04 17.86 -44.71
N VAL A 424 2.32 17.18 -45.81
CA VAL A 424 2.59 15.73 -45.89
C VAL A 424 4.01 15.34 -45.48
N MET A 425 4.89 16.29 -45.18
CA MET A 425 6.20 16.01 -44.54
C MET A 425 6.10 15.62 -43.05
N TYR A 426 4.98 15.06 -42.61
CA TYR A 426 4.95 14.22 -41.42
C TYR A 426 5.77 12.97 -41.71
N THR A 427 7.01 12.92 -41.21
CA THR A 427 7.86 11.75 -41.41
C THR A 427 7.30 10.55 -40.64
N ASN A 428 7.41 9.34 -41.21
CA ASN A 428 7.10 8.07 -40.52
C ASN A 428 7.74 7.98 -39.12
N ALA A 429 8.87 8.67 -38.91
CA ALA A 429 9.58 8.77 -37.64
C ALA A 429 8.76 9.48 -36.54
N GLN A 430 8.00 10.53 -36.87
CA GLN A 430 7.16 11.24 -35.89
C GLN A 430 5.98 10.38 -35.42
N GLY A 431 5.33 9.65 -36.33
CA GLY A 431 4.28 8.69 -35.99
C GLY A 431 4.80 7.56 -35.10
N ALA A 432 5.98 7.03 -35.39
CA ALA A 432 6.63 6.01 -34.57
C ALA A 432 6.91 6.50 -33.13
N MET A 433 7.40 7.72 -32.96
CA MET A 433 7.65 8.29 -31.63
C MET A 433 6.36 8.51 -30.83
N ALA A 434 5.30 9.01 -31.46
CA ALA A 434 4.00 9.18 -30.82
C ALA A 434 3.41 7.83 -30.37
N ARG A 435 3.52 6.78 -31.21
CA ARG A 435 3.10 5.41 -30.87
C ARG A 435 3.83 4.88 -29.63
N ILE A 436 5.15 5.08 -29.56
CA ILE A 436 5.97 4.62 -28.42
C ILE A 436 5.62 5.40 -27.15
N MET A 437 5.50 6.73 -27.23
CA MET A 437 5.15 7.57 -26.07
C MET A 437 3.78 7.17 -25.50
N ALA A 438 2.77 6.99 -26.34
CA ALA A 438 1.44 6.57 -25.91
C ALA A 438 1.46 5.15 -25.29
N ALA A 439 2.20 4.22 -25.90
CA ALA A 439 2.33 2.83 -25.43
C ALA A 439 3.09 2.69 -24.10
N VAL A 440 3.82 3.72 -23.67
CA VAL A 440 4.55 3.73 -22.39
C VAL A 440 3.78 4.48 -21.31
N PHE A 441 3.48 5.76 -21.52
CA PHE A 441 2.96 6.62 -20.44
C PHE A 441 1.54 6.27 -20.01
N ILE A 442 0.66 5.95 -20.98
CA ILE A 442 -0.75 5.66 -20.68
C ILE A 442 -0.87 4.31 -19.94
N PRO A 443 -0.31 3.18 -20.43
CA PRO A 443 -0.34 1.93 -19.67
C PRO A 443 0.35 1.98 -18.31
N LEU A 444 1.43 2.75 -18.17
CA LEU A 444 2.15 2.92 -16.89
C LEU A 444 1.26 3.58 -15.82
N ALA A 445 0.47 4.58 -16.21
CA ALA A 445 -0.51 5.20 -15.32
C ALA A 445 -1.54 4.20 -14.81
N PHE A 446 -2.14 3.43 -15.72
CA PHE A 446 -3.18 2.45 -15.38
C PHE A 446 -2.63 1.21 -14.65
N ALA A 447 -1.36 0.85 -14.87
CA ALA A 447 -0.66 -0.15 -14.08
C ALA A 447 -0.62 0.22 -12.59
N TYR A 448 -0.33 1.49 -12.28
CA TYR A 448 -0.34 1.98 -10.90
C TYR A 448 -1.74 1.92 -10.27
N VAL A 449 -2.77 2.34 -11.01
CA VAL A 449 -4.17 2.27 -10.55
C VAL A 449 -4.54 0.81 -10.23
N SER A 450 -4.25 -0.12 -11.14
CA SER A 450 -4.54 -1.54 -10.90
C SER A 450 -3.83 -2.12 -9.66
N ALA A 451 -2.56 -1.75 -9.44
CA ALA A 451 -1.78 -2.24 -8.32
C ALA A 451 -2.32 -1.81 -6.95
N SER A 452 -2.98 -0.65 -6.88
CA SER A 452 -3.54 -0.13 -5.64
C SER A 452 -4.64 -1.01 -5.04
N PHE A 453 -5.36 -1.77 -5.87
CA PHE A 453 -6.44 -2.67 -5.42
C PHE A 453 -5.94 -3.90 -4.66
N VAL A 454 -4.63 -4.17 -4.64
CA VAL A 454 -4.01 -5.23 -3.81
C VAL A 454 -4.09 -4.91 -2.32
N LEU A 455 -4.08 -3.62 -1.95
CA LEU A 455 -3.85 -3.17 -0.57
C LEU A 455 -4.93 -3.66 0.41
N LEU A 456 -6.21 -3.49 0.09
CA LEU A 456 -7.30 -3.91 0.97
C LEU A 456 -7.37 -5.44 1.15
N PRO A 457 -7.38 -6.28 0.09
CA PRO A 457 -7.40 -7.73 0.24
C PRO A 457 -6.25 -8.25 1.14
N VAL A 458 -5.04 -7.69 0.99
CA VAL A 458 -3.92 -8.07 1.87
C VAL A 458 -4.19 -7.65 3.32
N HIS A 459 -4.65 -6.41 3.53
CA HIS A 459 -4.95 -5.91 4.87
C HIS A 459 -6.03 -6.75 5.57
N GLU A 460 -7.13 -7.07 4.91
CA GLU A 460 -8.22 -7.87 5.49
C GLU A 460 -7.84 -9.33 5.76
N ARG A 461 -6.92 -9.89 4.96
CA ARG A 461 -6.39 -11.23 5.20
C ARG A 461 -5.44 -11.28 6.39
N VAL A 462 -4.57 -10.28 6.53
CA VAL A 462 -3.58 -10.21 7.61
C VAL A 462 -4.26 -9.93 8.94
N THR A 463 -5.22 -9.01 8.97
CA THR A 463 -6.03 -8.69 10.15
C THR A 463 -7.09 -9.76 10.48
N LYS A 464 -7.20 -10.82 9.67
CA LYS A 464 -8.23 -11.88 9.79
C LYS A 464 -9.68 -11.38 9.69
N ALA A 465 -9.91 -10.11 9.32
CA ALA A 465 -11.24 -9.57 9.09
C ALA A 465 -12.01 -10.35 8.02
N LYS A 466 -11.31 -10.80 6.96
CA LYS A 466 -11.94 -11.66 5.92
C LYS A 466 -12.40 -13.00 6.48
N LEU A 467 -11.60 -13.62 7.36
CA LEU A 467 -11.98 -14.90 7.99
C LEU A 467 -13.24 -14.72 8.83
N LEU A 468 -13.30 -13.67 9.64
CA LEU A 468 -14.47 -13.34 10.45
C LEU A 468 -15.74 -13.17 9.60
N GLN A 469 -15.63 -12.49 8.46
CA GLN A 469 -16.76 -12.33 7.53
C GLN A 469 -17.25 -13.66 6.95
N LEU A 470 -16.32 -14.56 6.59
CA LEU A 470 -16.67 -15.90 6.11
C LEU A 470 -17.28 -16.78 7.23
N MET A 471 -16.92 -16.55 8.49
CA MET A 471 -17.54 -17.21 9.64
C MET A 471 -18.99 -16.74 9.86
N ASN A 472 -19.28 -15.47 9.61
CA ASN A 472 -20.64 -14.92 9.68
C ASN A 472 -21.56 -15.34 8.50
N GLY A 473 -21.17 -16.36 7.72
CA GLY A 473 -21.97 -16.94 6.64
C GLY A 473 -21.92 -16.19 5.30
N ILE A 474 -21.00 -15.24 5.13
CA ILE A 474 -20.79 -14.60 3.82
C ILE A 474 -20.07 -15.59 2.90
N SER A 475 -20.64 -15.81 1.70
CA SER A 475 -19.98 -16.64 0.69
C SER A 475 -18.78 -15.93 0.06
N ALA A 476 -17.75 -16.70 -0.30
CA ALA A 476 -16.57 -16.20 -1.01
C ALA A 476 -16.91 -15.41 -2.29
N ALA A 477 -17.91 -15.88 -3.05
CA ALA A 477 -18.35 -15.21 -4.28
C ALA A 477 -18.99 -13.84 -3.99
N MET A 478 -19.78 -13.71 -2.93
CA MET A 478 -20.34 -12.43 -2.52
C MET A 478 -19.26 -11.46 -2.04
N TYR A 479 -18.28 -11.95 -1.28
CA TYR A 479 -17.13 -11.15 -0.82
C TYR A 479 -16.35 -10.57 -2.01
N TRP A 480 -15.90 -11.43 -2.93
CA TRP A 480 -15.11 -10.99 -4.08
C TRP A 480 -15.95 -10.18 -5.07
N GLY A 481 -17.23 -10.50 -5.25
CA GLY A 481 -18.14 -9.73 -6.10
C GLY A 481 -18.38 -8.31 -5.59
N ALA A 482 -18.60 -8.14 -4.27
CA ALA A 482 -18.80 -6.81 -3.67
C ALA A 482 -17.52 -5.96 -3.76
N MET A 483 -16.37 -6.58 -3.50
CA MET A 483 -15.05 -5.93 -3.66
C MET A 483 -14.80 -5.51 -5.10
N PHE A 484 -14.99 -6.43 -6.05
CA PHE A 484 -14.78 -6.18 -7.47
C PHE A 484 -15.71 -5.08 -7.99
N LEU A 485 -16.99 -5.11 -7.64
CA LEU A 485 -17.97 -4.12 -8.11
C LEU A 485 -17.56 -2.70 -7.70
N TRP A 486 -17.19 -2.49 -6.44
CA TRP A 486 -16.74 -1.19 -5.96
C TRP A 486 -15.46 -0.73 -6.65
N ASP A 487 -14.47 -1.60 -6.73
CA ASP A 487 -13.17 -1.28 -7.33
C ASP A 487 -13.30 -0.99 -8.83
N TYR A 488 -14.18 -1.72 -9.52
CA TYR A 488 -14.51 -1.48 -10.92
C TYR A 488 -15.26 -0.15 -11.11
N MET A 489 -16.17 0.25 -10.21
CA MET A 489 -16.82 1.57 -10.27
C MET A 489 -15.80 2.71 -10.14
N VAL A 490 -14.85 2.60 -9.22
CA VAL A 490 -13.75 3.59 -9.07
C VAL A 490 -12.90 3.63 -10.34
N PHE A 491 -12.52 2.47 -10.86
CA PHE A 491 -11.73 2.38 -12.08
C PHE A 491 -12.47 2.93 -13.31
N PHE A 492 -13.77 2.67 -13.42
CA PHE A 492 -14.64 3.18 -14.48
C PHE A 492 -14.70 4.71 -14.46
N PHE A 493 -14.83 5.31 -13.28
CA PHE A 493 -14.79 6.76 -13.12
C PHE A 493 -13.45 7.36 -13.58
N ILE A 494 -12.32 6.75 -13.20
CA ILE A 494 -10.99 7.17 -13.65
C ILE A 494 -10.86 7.08 -15.19
N SER A 495 -11.42 6.02 -15.79
CA SER A 495 -11.39 5.83 -17.25
C SER A 495 -12.22 6.88 -18.01
N ILE A 496 -13.31 7.38 -17.43
CA ILE A 496 -14.10 8.48 -18.01
C ILE A 496 -13.35 9.81 -17.89
N LEU A 497 -12.69 10.08 -16.76
CA LEU A 497 -11.93 11.31 -16.57
C LEU A 497 -10.73 11.45 -17.53
N PHE A 498 -10.28 10.35 -18.14
CA PHE A 498 -9.29 10.36 -19.22
C PHE A 498 -9.72 11.18 -20.45
N ILE A 499 -11.03 11.42 -20.63
CA ILE A 499 -11.55 12.30 -21.69
C ILE A 499 -11.07 13.75 -21.50
N ILE A 500 -10.82 14.20 -20.26
CA ILE A 500 -10.49 15.59 -19.97
C ILE A 500 -9.11 15.98 -20.55
N PRO A 501 -7.99 15.27 -20.26
CA PRO A 501 -6.72 15.53 -20.94
C PRO A 501 -6.86 15.54 -22.46
N TYR A 502 -7.63 14.61 -23.01
CA TYR A 502 -7.84 14.55 -24.45
C TYR A 502 -8.54 15.79 -25.01
N ALA A 503 -9.64 16.22 -24.38
CA ALA A 503 -10.40 17.39 -24.77
C ALA A 503 -9.54 18.67 -24.76
N ILE A 504 -8.63 18.79 -23.79
CA ILE A 504 -7.69 19.93 -23.71
C ILE A 504 -6.76 19.99 -24.93
N PHE A 505 -6.36 18.84 -25.47
CA PHE A 505 -5.47 18.74 -26.64
C PHE A 505 -6.21 18.45 -27.95
N ALA A 506 -7.55 18.54 -27.99
CA ALA A 506 -8.37 18.20 -29.16
C ALA A 506 -8.14 19.10 -30.39
N ASN A 507 -7.63 20.33 -30.19
CA ASN A 507 -7.30 21.27 -31.27
C ASN A 507 -6.08 20.87 -32.12
N VAL A 508 -5.43 19.74 -31.81
CA VAL A 508 -4.38 19.16 -32.65
C VAL A 508 -5.07 18.34 -33.75
N GLU A 509 -4.81 18.68 -35.03
CA GLU A 509 -5.45 18.10 -36.23
C GLU A 509 -5.52 16.55 -36.23
N PHE A 510 -4.56 15.91 -35.55
CA PHE A 510 -4.45 14.46 -35.34
C PHE A 510 -5.53 13.84 -34.44
N PHE A 511 -5.95 14.54 -33.38
CA PHE A 511 -6.82 14.01 -32.34
C PHE A 511 -8.30 14.39 -32.56
N GLY A 512 -8.60 15.52 -33.19
CA GLY A 512 -10.00 15.98 -33.31
C GLY A 512 -10.89 15.18 -34.29
N LYS A 513 -10.32 14.61 -35.36
CA LYS A 513 -11.10 14.14 -36.53
C LYS A 513 -11.57 12.68 -36.45
N HIS A 514 -10.88 11.80 -35.71
CA HIS A 514 -11.20 10.37 -35.60
C HIS A 514 -11.78 10.02 -34.22
N SER A 515 -13.05 10.39 -33.99
CA SER A 515 -13.76 10.15 -32.72
C SER A 515 -13.89 8.66 -32.36
N GLU A 516 -13.94 7.77 -33.36
CA GLU A 516 -14.01 6.32 -33.17
C GLU A 516 -12.78 5.75 -32.47
N SER A 517 -11.59 6.28 -32.77
CA SER A 517 -10.33 5.86 -32.16
C SER A 517 -10.29 6.19 -30.66
N ILE A 518 -10.88 7.31 -30.23
CA ILE A 518 -10.96 7.69 -28.82
C ILE A 518 -11.90 6.74 -28.06
N GLY A 519 -13.05 6.44 -28.67
CA GLY A 519 -13.98 5.46 -28.13
C GLY A 519 -13.29 4.12 -27.88
N ALA A 520 -12.45 3.68 -28.83
CA ALA A 520 -11.67 2.46 -28.68
C ALA A 520 -10.65 2.53 -27.53
N VAL A 521 -10.01 3.69 -27.28
CA VAL A 521 -9.09 3.87 -26.13
C VAL A 521 -9.85 3.65 -24.82
N ILE A 522 -11.02 4.28 -24.68
CA ILE A 522 -11.83 4.23 -23.45
C ILE A 522 -12.33 2.81 -23.22
N VAL A 523 -12.85 2.14 -24.25
CA VAL A 523 -13.30 0.74 -24.13
C VAL A 523 -12.14 -0.17 -23.77
N LEU A 524 -10.97 0.00 -24.38
CA LEU A 524 -9.77 -0.77 -24.05
C LEU A 524 -9.34 -0.57 -22.59
N MET A 525 -9.41 0.66 -22.07
CA MET A 525 -9.14 0.95 -20.66
C MET A 525 -10.15 0.29 -19.72
N MET A 526 -11.45 0.36 -20.03
CA MET A 526 -12.49 -0.29 -19.23
C MET A 526 -12.31 -1.81 -19.18
N LEU A 527 -12.00 -2.43 -20.33
CA LEU A 527 -11.67 -3.85 -20.40
C LEU A 527 -10.39 -4.18 -19.61
N TYR A 528 -9.39 -3.31 -19.64
CA TYR A 528 -8.20 -3.49 -18.80
C TYR A 528 -8.56 -3.54 -17.30
N GLY A 529 -9.46 -2.68 -16.83
CA GLY A 529 -9.98 -2.72 -15.45
C GLY A 529 -10.64 -4.07 -15.11
N TRP A 530 -11.43 -4.61 -16.03
CA TRP A 530 -12.08 -5.92 -15.90
C TRP A 530 -11.09 -7.06 -15.64
N ALA A 531 -9.92 -7.05 -16.28
CA ALA A 531 -8.90 -8.10 -16.12
C ALA A 531 -7.85 -7.82 -15.05
N ALA A 532 -7.42 -6.56 -14.90
CA ALA A 532 -6.32 -6.17 -14.03
C ALA A 532 -6.69 -6.19 -12.53
N ILE A 533 -7.95 -5.93 -12.18
CA ILE A 533 -8.43 -5.98 -10.79
C ILE A 533 -8.40 -7.43 -10.27
N PRO A 534 -8.98 -8.44 -10.94
CA PRO A 534 -8.85 -9.85 -10.53
C PRO A 534 -7.39 -10.32 -10.48
N LEU A 535 -6.54 -9.91 -11.42
CA LEU A 535 -5.11 -10.21 -11.39
C LEU A 535 -4.45 -9.67 -10.10
N SER A 536 -4.78 -8.45 -9.71
CA SER A 536 -4.30 -7.82 -8.47
C SER A 536 -4.75 -8.59 -7.22
N TYR A 537 -5.99 -9.09 -7.22
CA TYR A 537 -6.50 -9.94 -6.13
C TYR A 537 -5.76 -11.29 -6.04
N LEU A 538 -5.40 -11.91 -7.17
CA LEU A 538 -4.61 -13.15 -7.17
C LEU A 538 -3.24 -12.93 -6.54
N VAL A 539 -2.58 -11.82 -6.87
CA VAL A 539 -1.26 -11.49 -6.30
C VAL A 539 -1.33 -11.24 -4.79
N SER A 540 -2.47 -10.78 -4.26
CA SER A 540 -2.68 -10.56 -2.82
C SER A 540 -2.43 -11.82 -1.96
N PHE A 541 -2.63 -13.02 -2.52
CA PHE A 541 -2.39 -14.28 -1.80
C PHE A 541 -0.89 -14.55 -1.55
N LEU A 542 0.00 -14.03 -2.39
CA LEU A 542 1.44 -14.26 -2.30
C LEU A 542 2.12 -13.42 -1.21
N PHE A 543 1.53 -12.29 -0.80
CA PHE A 543 2.20 -11.28 0.04
C PHE A 543 1.56 -11.08 1.41
N LYS A 544 2.36 -11.19 2.48
CA LYS A 544 1.92 -10.91 3.85
C LYS A 544 1.87 -9.42 4.21
N LYS A 545 2.51 -8.54 3.42
CA LYS A 545 2.51 -7.08 3.62
C LYS A 545 1.89 -6.40 2.40
N GLY A 546 1.03 -5.39 2.64
CA GLY A 546 0.32 -4.67 1.57
C GLY A 546 1.27 -3.97 0.60
N ASN A 547 2.22 -3.18 1.14
CA ASN A 547 3.15 -2.38 0.34
C ASN A 547 4.03 -3.25 -0.58
N THR A 548 4.47 -4.42 -0.12
CA THR A 548 5.25 -5.34 -0.96
C THR A 548 4.41 -5.92 -2.09
N GLY A 549 3.12 -6.20 -1.84
CA GLY A 549 2.20 -6.67 -2.88
C GLY A 549 1.93 -5.58 -3.92
N PHE A 550 1.76 -4.34 -3.47
CA PHE A 550 1.62 -3.17 -4.33
C PHE A 550 2.82 -3.02 -5.28
N SER A 551 4.04 -2.96 -4.74
CA SER A 551 5.27 -2.82 -5.54
C SER A 551 5.47 -3.99 -6.51
N ALA A 552 5.10 -5.22 -6.12
CA ALA A 552 5.20 -6.39 -6.98
C ALA A 552 4.25 -6.32 -8.18
N VAL A 553 3.00 -5.88 -7.98
CA VAL A 553 2.05 -5.71 -9.10
C VAL A 553 2.48 -4.58 -10.02
N VAL A 554 2.96 -3.45 -9.48
CA VAL A 554 3.54 -2.37 -10.30
C VAL A 554 4.71 -2.89 -11.13
N ALA A 555 5.63 -3.65 -10.53
CA ALA A 555 6.78 -4.20 -11.25
C ALA A 555 6.35 -5.19 -12.35
N LEU A 556 5.39 -6.08 -12.05
CA LEU A 556 4.85 -7.03 -13.03
C LEU A 556 4.20 -6.31 -14.22
N CYS A 557 3.31 -5.36 -13.96
CA CYS A 557 2.60 -4.63 -15.02
C CYS A 557 3.52 -3.70 -15.81
N SER A 558 4.49 -3.04 -15.17
CA SER A 558 5.40 -2.11 -15.84
C SER A 558 6.50 -2.82 -16.65
N ILE A 559 7.14 -3.86 -16.09
CA ILE A 559 8.25 -4.55 -16.77
C ILE A 559 7.71 -5.50 -17.84
N VAL A 560 6.83 -6.42 -17.44
CA VAL A 560 6.31 -7.46 -18.34
C VAL A 560 5.24 -6.90 -19.27
N GLY A 561 4.39 -5.98 -18.78
CA GLY A 561 3.38 -5.33 -19.61
C GLY A 561 3.99 -4.27 -20.53
N VAL A 562 4.31 -3.10 -19.97
CA VAL A 562 4.70 -1.90 -20.73
C VAL A 562 6.05 -2.05 -21.41
N GLY A 563 7.06 -2.52 -20.67
CA GLY A 563 8.44 -2.67 -21.16
C GLY A 563 8.56 -3.68 -22.30
N CYS A 564 8.11 -4.92 -22.10
CA CYS A 564 8.17 -5.94 -23.15
C CYS A 564 7.32 -5.59 -24.38
N SER A 565 6.12 -5.02 -24.20
CA SER A 565 5.25 -4.61 -25.31
C SER A 565 5.93 -3.56 -26.20
N SER A 566 6.40 -2.47 -25.60
CA SER A 566 7.01 -1.35 -26.33
C SER A 566 8.27 -1.78 -27.09
N ILE A 567 9.11 -2.62 -26.46
CA ILE A 567 10.34 -3.13 -27.07
C ILE A 567 10.03 -4.09 -28.22
N LEU A 568 9.17 -5.09 -28.00
CA LEU A 568 8.86 -6.10 -29.03
C LEU A 568 8.19 -5.47 -30.26
N LYS A 569 7.23 -4.57 -30.06
CA LYS A 569 6.58 -3.86 -31.17
C LYS A 569 7.55 -2.92 -31.91
N SER A 570 8.38 -2.18 -31.18
CA SER A 570 9.42 -1.32 -31.79
C SER A 570 10.40 -2.12 -32.66
N ILE A 571 10.82 -3.31 -32.18
CA ILE A 571 11.69 -4.22 -32.92
C ILE A 571 11.02 -4.69 -34.21
N VAL A 572 9.75 -5.12 -34.16
CA VAL A 572 8.99 -5.58 -35.34
C VAL A 572 8.80 -4.47 -36.37
N LEU A 573 8.60 -3.23 -35.93
CA LEU A 573 8.38 -2.08 -36.81
C LEU A 573 9.67 -1.50 -37.41
N THR A 574 10.79 -1.56 -36.69
CA THR A 574 12.03 -0.87 -37.11
C THR A 574 12.94 -1.77 -37.94
N ILE A 575 12.96 -3.07 -37.68
CA ILE A 575 13.93 -3.99 -38.30
C ILE A 575 13.21 -4.91 -39.29
N PRO A 576 13.61 -4.91 -40.58
CA PRO A 576 13.06 -5.84 -41.57
C PRO A 576 13.61 -7.25 -41.31
N PHE A 577 12.89 -8.03 -40.52
CA PHE A 577 13.24 -9.44 -40.25
C PHE A 577 12.80 -10.38 -41.36
N ALA A 578 13.53 -11.48 -41.52
CA ALA A 578 13.07 -12.63 -42.30
C ALA A 578 11.71 -13.13 -41.79
N ALA A 579 10.85 -13.61 -42.70
CA ALA A 579 9.46 -13.99 -42.41
C ALA A 579 9.33 -14.99 -41.25
N ASP A 580 10.25 -15.95 -41.12
CA ASP A 580 10.27 -16.92 -40.02
C ASP A 580 10.54 -16.29 -38.65
N THR A 581 11.45 -15.32 -38.59
CA THR A 581 11.77 -14.60 -37.35
C THR A 581 10.58 -13.73 -36.94
N LYS A 582 9.95 -13.04 -37.89
CA LYS A 582 8.71 -12.25 -37.64
C LYS A 582 7.60 -13.15 -37.08
N ARG A 583 7.40 -14.36 -37.64
CA ARG A 583 6.42 -15.33 -37.14
C ARG A 583 6.70 -15.76 -35.70
N ARG A 584 7.95 -16.05 -35.34
CA ARG A 584 8.33 -16.43 -33.96
C ARG A 584 8.09 -15.28 -32.97
N ILE A 585 8.40 -14.05 -33.35
CA ILE A 585 8.14 -12.88 -32.51
C ILE A 585 6.64 -12.68 -32.32
N ASN A 586 5.83 -12.82 -33.38
CA ASN A 586 4.37 -12.72 -33.27
C ASN A 586 3.77 -13.81 -32.36
N GLN A 587 4.32 -15.02 -32.36
CA GLN A 587 3.92 -16.07 -31.40
C GLN A 587 4.25 -15.70 -29.95
N ALA A 588 5.42 -15.09 -29.70
CA ALA A 588 5.79 -14.61 -28.37
C ALA A 588 4.89 -13.46 -27.89
N ILE A 589 4.56 -12.52 -28.78
CA ILE A 589 3.58 -11.45 -28.51
C ILE A 589 2.23 -12.05 -28.13
N TRP A 590 1.78 -13.08 -28.85
CA TRP A 590 0.51 -13.76 -28.56
C TRP A 590 0.49 -14.42 -27.18
N ALA A 591 1.60 -15.03 -26.75
CA ALA A 591 1.72 -15.62 -25.41
C ALA A 591 1.75 -14.57 -24.28
N LEU A 592 2.38 -13.42 -24.51
CA LEU A 592 2.49 -12.34 -23.51
C LEU A 592 1.19 -11.57 -23.30
N ARG A 593 0.21 -11.68 -24.23
CA ARG A 593 -1.12 -11.06 -24.10
C ARG A 593 -1.92 -11.49 -22.88
N ILE A 594 -1.59 -12.63 -22.26
CA ILE A 594 -2.20 -13.07 -21.01
C ILE A 594 -2.02 -12.06 -19.87
N VAL A 595 -0.98 -11.22 -19.95
CA VAL A 595 -0.78 -10.12 -19.01
C VAL A 595 -1.60 -8.91 -19.51
N PRO A 596 -2.65 -8.47 -18.80
CA PRO A 596 -3.55 -7.41 -19.31
C PRO A 596 -2.83 -6.10 -19.62
N ALA A 597 -1.76 -5.78 -18.87
CA ALA A 597 -0.96 -4.57 -19.09
C ALA A 597 -0.18 -4.62 -20.42
N PHE A 598 0.20 -5.81 -20.88
CA PHE A 598 0.83 -6.00 -22.18
C PHE A 598 -0.17 -5.70 -23.29
N SER A 599 -1.37 -6.29 -23.21
CA SER A 599 -2.44 -6.09 -24.18
C SER A 599 -2.93 -4.63 -24.22
N LEU A 600 -2.99 -3.93 -23.08
CA LEU A 600 -3.28 -2.49 -23.04
C LEU A 600 -2.20 -1.68 -23.76
N SER A 601 -0.92 -1.97 -23.52
CA SER A 601 0.19 -1.27 -24.17
C SER A 601 0.25 -1.51 -25.67
N SER A 602 0.10 -2.77 -26.10
CA SER A 602 0.02 -3.14 -27.52
C SER A 602 -1.19 -2.49 -28.19
N GLY A 603 -2.36 -2.57 -27.56
CA GLY A 603 -3.61 -2.02 -28.10
C GLY A 603 -3.57 -0.51 -28.25
N ILE A 604 -3.02 0.22 -27.27
CA ILE A 604 -2.81 1.68 -27.36
C ILE A 604 -1.82 2.02 -28.48
N SER A 605 -0.72 1.27 -28.60
CA SER A 605 0.27 1.50 -29.68
C SER A 605 -0.36 1.34 -31.06
N ASN A 606 -1.12 0.26 -31.26
CA ASN A 606 -1.86 -0.02 -32.49
C ASN A 606 -2.89 1.07 -32.80
N LEU A 607 -3.65 1.49 -31.79
CA LEU A 607 -4.72 2.48 -31.94
C LEU A 607 -4.21 3.89 -32.30
N PHE A 608 -3.12 4.32 -31.65
CA PHE A 608 -2.43 5.55 -32.06
C PHE A 608 -1.79 5.41 -33.44
N GLY A 609 -1.41 4.20 -33.85
CA GLY A 609 -0.93 3.93 -35.20
C GLY A 609 -2.02 4.08 -36.25
N VAL A 610 -3.16 3.43 -36.06
CA VAL A 610 -4.33 3.54 -36.95
C VAL A 610 -4.85 4.97 -37.03
N ALA A 611 -4.92 5.68 -35.89
CA ALA A 611 -5.29 7.09 -35.88
C ALA A 611 -4.33 7.96 -36.71
N PHE A 612 -3.03 7.65 -36.68
CA PHE A 612 -2.03 8.33 -37.51
C PHE A 612 -2.17 8.01 -38.98
N ASP A 613 -2.27 6.73 -39.30
CA ASP A 613 -2.32 6.23 -40.67
C ASP A 613 -3.58 6.71 -41.39
N ASN A 614 -4.73 6.74 -40.70
CA ASN A 614 -5.97 7.29 -41.24
C ASN A 614 -5.92 8.82 -41.41
N ALA A 615 -5.35 9.55 -40.45
CA ALA A 615 -5.25 11.01 -40.52
C ALA A 615 -4.25 11.49 -41.60
N PHE A 616 -3.26 10.67 -41.92
CA PHE A 616 -2.17 11.05 -42.81
C PHE A 616 -2.65 11.38 -44.23
N CYS A 617 -3.40 10.47 -44.86
CA CYS A 617 -3.89 10.69 -46.23
C CYS A 617 -5.01 11.74 -46.29
N GLU A 618 -5.82 11.88 -45.24
CA GLU A 618 -6.89 12.87 -45.16
C GLU A 618 -6.42 14.33 -45.02
N ASN A 619 -5.19 14.53 -44.54
CA ASN A 619 -4.61 15.86 -44.38
C ASN A 619 -3.85 16.33 -45.65
N VAL A 620 -3.77 15.48 -46.68
CA VAL A 620 -3.21 15.85 -47.99
C VAL A 620 -4.28 16.61 -48.78
N PRO A 621 -3.99 17.83 -49.29
CA PRO A 621 -4.92 18.54 -50.17
C PRO A 621 -5.25 17.68 -51.41
N PRO A 622 -6.53 17.62 -51.85
CA PRO A 622 -6.94 16.74 -52.96
C PRO A 622 -6.18 17.05 -54.25
N ASP A 623 -5.96 18.33 -54.56
CA ASP A 623 -5.22 18.77 -55.74
C ASP A 623 -3.76 18.27 -55.73
N ALA A 624 -3.14 18.26 -54.55
CA ALA A 624 -1.77 17.78 -54.39
C ALA A 624 -1.67 16.25 -54.41
N LEU A 625 -2.70 15.56 -53.93
CA LEU A 625 -2.80 14.11 -54.02
C LEU A 625 -2.93 13.70 -55.50
N GLU A 626 -3.85 14.31 -56.24
CA GLU A 626 -4.10 13.99 -57.66
C GLU A 626 -2.90 14.30 -58.55
N MET A 627 -2.23 15.45 -58.34
CA MET A 627 -1.02 15.81 -59.09
C MET A 627 0.15 14.85 -58.86
N ASN A 628 0.35 14.39 -57.62
CA ASN A 628 1.44 13.45 -57.31
C ASN A 628 1.11 12.03 -57.74
N CYS A 629 -0.13 11.59 -57.58
CA CYS A 629 -0.57 10.25 -58.00
C CYS A 629 -0.61 10.12 -59.53
N ASN A 630 -0.79 11.20 -60.30
CA ASN A 630 -0.74 11.14 -61.77
C ASN A 630 0.69 11.24 -62.34
N SER A 631 1.71 11.49 -61.50
CA SER A 631 3.09 11.61 -61.94
C SER A 631 3.75 10.24 -62.11
N SER A 632 4.26 9.96 -63.32
CA SER A 632 4.99 8.72 -63.62
C SER A 632 6.37 8.62 -62.95
N THR A 633 6.81 9.64 -62.23
CA THR A 633 8.13 9.72 -61.56
C THR A 633 8.03 9.74 -60.03
N LEU A 634 6.89 9.35 -59.45
CA LEU A 634 6.73 9.34 -58.00
C LEU A 634 7.64 8.26 -57.38
N ASP A 635 8.67 8.69 -56.65
CA ASP A 635 9.57 7.80 -55.91
C ASP A 635 8.77 7.00 -54.87
N ARG A 636 9.04 5.69 -54.74
CA ARG A 636 8.45 4.83 -53.70
C ARG A 636 8.79 5.31 -52.30
N ASN A 637 9.91 6.02 -52.14
CA ASN A 637 10.28 6.63 -50.86
C ASN A 637 9.45 7.89 -50.53
N ASN A 638 8.65 8.39 -51.47
CA ASN A 638 7.81 9.56 -51.24
C ASN A 638 6.66 9.19 -50.28
N PRO A 639 6.46 9.92 -49.17
CA PRO A 639 5.38 9.67 -48.22
C PRO A 639 3.98 9.63 -48.86
N ILE A 640 3.75 10.41 -49.92
CA ILE A 640 2.46 10.50 -50.63
C ILE A 640 2.14 9.23 -51.43
N PHE A 641 3.16 8.45 -51.81
CA PHE A 641 3.00 7.22 -52.60
C PHE A 641 1.99 6.26 -51.97
N LYS A 642 2.00 6.15 -50.63
CA LYS A 642 1.12 5.24 -49.89
C LYS A 642 -0.35 5.65 -49.91
N CYS A 643 -0.68 6.88 -50.29
CA CYS A 643 -2.06 7.36 -50.39
C CYS A 643 -2.66 7.20 -51.81
N CYS A 644 -1.87 6.75 -52.80
CA CYS A 644 -2.29 6.64 -54.20
C CYS A 644 -2.82 5.24 -54.53
N GLU A 645 -4.09 4.95 -54.21
CA GLU A 645 -4.71 3.61 -54.34
C GLU A 645 -4.47 2.90 -55.69
N GLY A 646 -4.36 3.65 -56.79
CA GLY A 646 -4.12 3.08 -58.14
C GLY A 646 -2.69 2.64 -58.45
N ILE A 647 -1.69 3.01 -57.63
CA ILE A 647 -0.26 2.80 -57.92
C ILE A 647 0.43 1.97 -56.83
N CYS A 648 0.08 2.17 -55.56
CA CYS A 648 0.80 1.55 -54.45
C CYS A 648 0.49 0.06 -54.21
N GLY A 649 -0.56 -0.50 -54.84
CA GLY A 649 -0.91 -1.92 -54.70
C GLY A 649 -1.12 -2.34 -53.23
N ASP A 650 -0.29 -3.27 -52.74
CA ASP A 650 -0.35 -3.75 -51.35
C ASP A 650 0.35 -2.84 -50.33
N GLU A 651 1.13 -1.85 -50.79
CA GLU A 651 1.81 -0.88 -49.91
C GLU A 651 0.95 0.35 -49.60
N CYS A 652 -0.31 0.37 -50.06
CA CYS A 652 -1.24 1.45 -49.81
C CYS A 652 -1.69 1.51 -48.34
N LEU A 653 -1.79 2.73 -47.81
CA LEU A 653 -2.46 3.04 -46.55
C LEU A 653 -3.97 2.83 -46.75
N LYS A 654 -4.45 1.63 -46.40
CA LYS A 654 -5.88 1.34 -46.35
C LYS A 654 -6.44 1.90 -45.05
N GLN A 655 -7.60 2.55 -45.11
CA GLN A 655 -8.30 2.93 -43.88
C GLN A 655 -8.65 1.68 -43.08
N VAL A 656 -8.02 1.52 -41.92
CA VAL A 656 -8.25 0.39 -41.02
C VAL A 656 -9.23 0.83 -39.95
N ASN A 657 -10.28 0.03 -39.73
CA ASN A 657 -11.18 0.22 -38.60
C ASN A 657 -10.41 -0.10 -37.29
N PRO A 658 -10.39 0.79 -36.28
CA PRO A 658 -9.76 0.55 -34.98
C PRO A 658 -10.13 -0.78 -34.32
N TYR A 659 -11.38 -1.24 -34.49
CA TYR A 659 -11.92 -2.48 -33.92
C TYR A 659 -11.67 -3.72 -34.78
N GLY A 660 -10.89 -3.60 -35.86
CA GLY A 660 -10.62 -4.69 -36.79
C GLY A 660 -9.83 -5.85 -36.18
N TRP A 661 -9.90 -7.01 -36.84
CA TRP A 661 -9.14 -8.23 -36.52
C TRP A 661 -7.82 -8.31 -37.31
N SER A 662 -7.15 -7.19 -37.52
CA SER A 662 -5.84 -7.11 -38.17
C SER A 662 -4.71 -7.00 -37.13
N GLU A 663 -3.47 -7.30 -37.51
CA GLU A 663 -2.29 -7.13 -36.62
C GLU A 663 -2.06 -5.66 -36.22
N GLU A 664 -2.57 -4.73 -37.04
CA GLU A 664 -2.46 -3.29 -36.90
C GLU A 664 -3.60 -2.67 -36.08
N ALA A 665 -4.73 -3.35 -35.94
CA ALA A 665 -5.87 -2.94 -35.12
C ALA A 665 -5.79 -3.48 -33.67
N CYS A 666 -6.69 -3.05 -32.79
CA CYS A 666 -6.68 -3.46 -31.37
C CYS A 666 -7.67 -4.59 -31.04
N GLY A 667 -8.42 -5.11 -32.01
CA GLY A 667 -9.47 -6.12 -31.77
C GLY A 667 -8.98 -7.39 -31.05
N TYR A 668 -7.81 -7.91 -31.43
CA TYR A 668 -7.21 -9.06 -30.74
C TYR A 668 -6.86 -8.76 -29.28
N ASP A 669 -6.36 -7.56 -28.99
CA ASP A 669 -5.98 -7.16 -27.63
C ASP A 669 -7.24 -7.03 -26.74
N MET A 670 -8.33 -6.46 -27.29
CA MET A 670 -9.62 -6.36 -26.59
C MET A 670 -10.24 -7.73 -26.28
N PHE A 671 -10.19 -8.66 -27.24
CA PHE A 671 -10.69 -10.02 -27.05
C PHE A 671 -9.91 -10.78 -25.96
N MET A 672 -8.57 -10.72 -26.00
CA MET A 672 -7.73 -11.40 -25.03
C MET A 672 -7.91 -10.86 -23.61
N ILE A 673 -7.95 -9.53 -23.42
CA ILE A 673 -8.21 -8.93 -22.10
C ILE A 673 -9.56 -9.36 -21.54
N SER A 674 -10.59 -9.45 -22.39
CA SER A 674 -11.92 -9.90 -21.96
C SER A 674 -11.90 -11.34 -21.46
N LEU A 675 -11.18 -12.22 -22.16
CA LEU A 675 -10.98 -13.62 -21.78
C LEU A 675 -10.16 -13.74 -20.48
N ASP A 676 -9.08 -12.94 -20.35
CA ASP A 676 -8.20 -12.93 -19.18
C ASP A 676 -8.95 -12.56 -17.91
N GLY A 677 -9.88 -11.60 -17.95
CA GLY A 677 -10.69 -11.25 -16.78
C GLY A 677 -11.55 -12.42 -16.29
N CYS A 678 -12.18 -13.16 -17.21
CA CYS A 678 -12.93 -14.38 -16.87
C CYS A 678 -12.01 -15.48 -16.30
N LEU A 679 -10.83 -15.66 -16.90
CA LEU A 679 -9.81 -16.61 -16.44
C LEU A 679 -9.37 -16.28 -15.00
N TYR A 680 -8.96 -15.04 -14.73
CA TYR A 680 -8.47 -14.64 -13.42
C TYR A 680 -9.55 -14.70 -12.34
N PHE A 681 -10.79 -14.32 -12.64
CA PHE A 681 -11.90 -14.42 -11.70
C PHE A 681 -12.22 -15.88 -11.36
N THR A 682 -12.15 -16.78 -12.36
CA THR A 682 -12.34 -18.22 -12.15
C THR A 682 -11.23 -18.79 -11.27
N ILE A 683 -9.97 -18.47 -11.54
CA ILE A 683 -8.82 -18.90 -10.72
C ILE A 683 -8.97 -18.36 -9.28
N LEU A 684 -9.43 -17.12 -9.11
CA LEU A 684 -9.64 -16.50 -7.81
C LEU A 684 -10.66 -17.28 -6.96
N LEU A 685 -11.80 -17.63 -7.56
CA LEU A 685 -12.83 -18.44 -6.88
C LEU A 685 -12.34 -19.87 -6.58
N LEU A 686 -11.57 -20.48 -7.49
CA LEU A 686 -11.00 -21.83 -7.28
C LEU A 686 -9.95 -21.88 -6.17
N LEU A 687 -9.13 -20.82 -6.04
CA LEU A 687 -8.17 -20.68 -4.94
C LEU A 687 -8.89 -20.52 -3.60
N GLU A 688 -9.94 -19.71 -3.56
CA GLU A 688 -10.68 -19.41 -2.33
C GLU A 688 -11.50 -20.61 -1.82
N THR A 689 -12.13 -21.36 -2.73
CA THR A 689 -12.89 -22.57 -2.38
C THR A 689 -12.00 -23.75 -1.98
N GLY A 690 -10.68 -23.62 -2.09
CA GLY A 690 -9.74 -24.72 -1.85
C GLY A 690 -9.93 -25.89 -2.81
N ALA A 691 -10.70 -25.71 -3.89
CA ALA A 691 -11.00 -26.74 -4.89
C ALA A 691 -9.72 -27.20 -5.60
N LEU A 692 -8.79 -26.27 -5.87
CA LEU A 692 -7.45 -26.59 -6.38
C LEU A 692 -6.63 -27.46 -5.41
N ALA A 693 -6.69 -27.17 -4.11
CA ALA A 693 -6.01 -27.97 -3.09
C ALA A 693 -6.72 -29.32 -2.86
N SER A 694 -8.04 -29.40 -3.07
CA SER A 694 -8.82 -30.64 -3.09
C SER A 694 -8.44 -31.50 -4.29
N LEU A 695 -8.47 -30.95 -5.51
CA LEU A 695 -8.06 -31.62 -6.74
C LEU A 695 -6.60 -32.07 -6.69
N TYR A 696 -5.68 -31.23 -6.21
CA TYR A 696 -4.29 -31.61 -5.99
C TYR A 696 -4.15 -32.70 -4.93
N ARG A 697 -4.93 -32.67 -3.83
CA ARG A 697 -4.96 -33.75 -2.83
C ARG A 697 -5.54 -35.04 -3.39
N VAL A 698 -6.56 -34.99 -4.25
CA VAL A 698 -7.16 -36.15 -4.93
C VAL A 698 -6.21 -36.72 -5.98
N ALA A 699 -5.53 -35.87 -6.75
CA ALA A 699 -4.51 -36.28 -7.71
C ALA A 699 -3.28 -36.87 -7.01
N LYS A 700 -2.83 -36.24 -5.92
CA LYS A 700 -1.75 -36.76 -5.06
C LYS A 700 -2.16 -38.03 -4.33
N SER A 701 -3.43 -38.20 -3.91
CA SER A 701 -3.91 -39.44 -3.29
C SER A 701 -4.03 -40.58 -4.30
N LYS A 702 -4.41 -40.29 -5.55
CA LYS A 702 -4.32 -41.23 -6.67
C LYS A 702 -2.86 -41.64 -6.96
N MET A 703 -1.92 -40.70 -6.94
CA MET A 703 -0.48 -41.03 -7.08
C MET A 703 0.11 -41.75 -5.85
N ARG A 704 -0.36 -41.45 -4.63
CA ARG A 704 0.03 -42.16 -3.40
C ARG A 704 -0.51 -43.60 -3.34
N LYS A 705 -1.68 -43.86 -3.94
CA LYS A 705 -2.19 -45.23 -4.13
C LYS A 705 -1.30 -46.08 -5.05
N LEU A 706 -0.49 -45.44 -5.90
CA LEU A 706 0.52 -46.10 -6.73
C LEU A 706 1.89 -46.26 -6.06
N THR A 707 2.12 -45.64 -4.89
CA THR A 707 3.42 -45.66 -4.18
C THR A 707 3.35 -46.22 -2.76
N LYS A 708 2.27 -46.94 -2.40
CA LYS A 708 2.18 -47.63 -1.10
C LYS A 708 2.58 -49.10 -1.23
N SER A 709 3.88 -49.32 -1.43
CA SER A 709 4.58 -50.49 -0.93
C SER A 709 5.92 -49.99 -0.39
N VAL A 710 6.25 -50.41 0.83
CA VAL A 710 7.49 -50.14 1.60
C VAL A 710 7.47 -48.92 2.55
N GLY A 711 7.36 -49.25 3.85
CA GLY A 711 8.06 -48.64 5.00
C GLY A 711 7.42 -47.40 5.65
N ASN A 712 7.33 -47.26 6.99
CA ASN A 712 7.62 -48.14 8.12
C ASN A 712 6.86 -47.58 9.33
N LEU A 713 6.51 -48.48 10.26
CA LEU A 713 6.07 -48.16 11.62
C LEU A 713 7.14 -47.33 12.33
N VAL A 714 6.77 -46.12 12.73
CA VAL A 714 7.42 -45.44 13.85
C VAL A 714 6.47 -45.64 15.03
N ILE A 715 6.82 -46.58 15.90
CA ILE A 715 6.23 -46.71 17.22
C ILE A 715 6.76 -45.52 18.01
N GLN A 716 5.87 -44.62 18.41
CA GLN A 716 6.21 -43.50 19.27
C GLN A 716 6.03 -43.96 20.72
N GLU A 717 7.04 -43.73 21.54
CA GLU A 717 7.04 -44.09 22.97
C GLU A 717 5.81 -43.51 23.66
N SER A 718 5.01 -44.41 24.25
CA SER A 718 3.87 -44.08 25.09
C SER A 718 4.35 -43.30 26.30
N ILE A 719 4.06 -42.00 26.31
CA ILE A 719 3.85 -41.28 27.55
C ILE A 719 2.73 -42.04 28.27
N VAL A 720 2.88 -42.31 29.57
CA VAL A 720 1.80 -42.89 30.36
C VAL A 720 0.63 -41.90 30.29
N GLU A 721 -0.37 -42.22 29.48
CA GLU A 721 -1.60 -41.46 29.39
C GLU A 721 -2.40 -41.72 30.68
N ASP A 722 -2.83 -40.64 31.32
CA ASP A 722 -3.65 -40.75 32.53
C ASP A 722 -4.99 -41.45 32.19
N SER A 723 -5.56 -42.16 33.19
CA SER A 723 -6.79 -42.95 33.03
C SER A 723 -7.96 -42.10 32.51
N ASP A 724 -8.03 -40.84 32.93
CA ASP A 724 -9.06 -39.88 32.51
C ASP A 724 -8.97 -39.51 31.02
N VAL A 725 -7.76 -39.40 30.46
CA VAL A 725 -7.54 -39.13 29.04
C VAL A 725 -7.95 -40.32 28.19
N LEU A 726 -7.61 -41.54 28.62
CA LEU A 726 -8.01 -42.77 27.93
C LEU A 726 -9.52 -43.00 27.98
N GLU A 727 -10.14 -42.73 29.14
CA GLU A 727 -11.59 -42.79 29.30
C GLU A 727 -12.30 -41.77 28.40
N GLU A 728 -11.77 -40.55 28.28
CA GLU A 728 -12.29 -39.51 27.38
C GLU A 728 -12.10 -39.88 25.90
N GLU A 729 -10.96 -40.46 25.52
CA GLU A 729 -10.72 -40.96 24.16
C GLU A 729 -11.67 -42.11 23.81
N GLU A 730 -11.87 -43.07 24.71
CA GLU A 730 -12.82 -44.16 24.51
C GLU A 730 -14.27 -43.64 24.44
N ARG A 731 -14.63 -42.67 25.29
CA ARG A 731 -15.95 -42.01 25.29
C ARG A 731 -16.21 -41.31 23.96
N THR A 732 -15.27 -40.50 23.50
CA THR A 732 -15.40 -39.75 22.24
C THR A 732 -15.47 -40.66 21.02
N LEU A 733 -14.71 -41.76 21.00
CA LEU A 733 -14.80 -42.80 19.96
C LEU A 733 -16.18 -43.48 19.95
N ASN A 734 -16.69 -43.86 21.13
CA ASN A 734 -18.01 -44.49 21.28
C ASN A 734 -19.14 -43.56 20.78
N VAL A 735 -19.08 -42.26 21.09
CA VAL A 735 -20.05 -41.26 20.60
C VAL A 735 -19.97 -41.09 19.08
N LEU A 736 -18.75 -41.13 18.52
CA LEU A 736 -18.52 -41.05 17.07
C LEU A 736 -19.08 -42.27 16.31
N GLU A 737 -18.89 -43.47 16.86
CA GLU A 737 -19.39 -44.74 16.28
C GLU A 737 -20.90 -44.85 16.35
N ALA A 738 -21.52 -44.40 17.46
CA ALA A 738 -22.96 -44.39 17.63
C ALA A 738 -23.70 -43.46 16.63
N ARG A 739 -22.98 -42.57 15.91
CA ARG A 739 -23.54 -41.49 15.06
C ARG A 739 -24.58 -40.61 15.78
N ALA A 740 -24.66 -40.73 17.10
CA ALA A 740 -25.61 -40.04 17.94
C ALA A 740 -24.93 -38.79 18.51
N VAL A 741 -24.64 -37.80 17.65
CA VAL A 741 -24.35 -36.42 18.08
C VAL A 741 -25.66 -35.75 18.57
N HIS A 742 -26.59 -36.53 19.14
CA HIS A 742 -27.89 -36.08 19.60
C HIS A 742 -27.88 -35.94 21.11
N GLY A 743 -28.04 -34.69 21.55
CA GLY A 743 -28.43 -34.32 22.90
C GLY A 743 -27.38 -33.51 23.60
N GLU A 744 -26.27 -34.13 23.97
CA GLU A 744 -25.45 -33.60 25.06
C GLU A 744 -24.15 -32.91 24.61
N GLU A 745 -23.61 -33.22 23.43
CA GLU A 745 -22.33 -32.64 22.99
C GLU A 745 -22.48 -31.47 22.01
N ALA A 746 -21.76 -30.38 22.30
CA ALA A 746 -21.65 -29.21 21.45
C ALA A 746 -20.52 -29.36 20.41
N LEU A 747 -19.38 -29.95 20.78
CA LEU A 747 -18.21 -30.12 19.92
C LEU A 747 -17.51 -31.45 20.22
N LEU A 748 -17.26 -32.25 19.20
CA LEU A 748 -16.47 -33.48 19.29
C LEU A 748 -15.20 -33.35 18.46
N VAL A 749 -14.04 -33.59 19.06
CA VAL A 749 -12.72 -33.55 18.41
C VAL A 749 -12.10 -34.93 18.50
N SER A 750 -11.64 -35.48 17.37
CA SER A 750 -11.08 -36.83 17.29
C SER A 750 -9.79 -36.85 16.48
N GLU A 751 -8.72 -37.36 17.10
CA GLU A 751 -7.36 -37.52 16.57
C GLU A 751 -6.80 -36.28 15.85
N LEU A 752 -7.20 -35.08 16.29
CA LEU A 752 -6.93 -33.86 15.56
C LEU A 752 -5.42 -33.55 15.56
N THR A 753 -4.82 -33.55 14.37
CA THR A 753 -3.36 -33.49 14.23
C THR A 753 -2.94 -32.40 13.24
N LYS A 754 -1.89 -31.65 13.62
CA LYS A 754 -1.28 -30.62 12.76
C LYS A 754 0.24 -30.73 12.73
N VAL A 755 0.76 -30.99 11.53
CA VAL A 755 2.20 -30.98 11.24
C VAL A 755 2.55 -29.77 10.38
N TYR A 756 3.48 -28.94 10.86
CA TYR A 756 4.10 -27.86 10.09
C TYR A 756 5.49 -28.27 9.65
N LYS A 757 5.66 -28.58 8.36
CA LYS A 757 6.91 -29.14 7.81
C LYS A 757 7.32 -30.42 8.55
N ASN A 758 8.23 -30.33 9.52
CA ASN A 758 8.73 -31.46 10.32
C ASN A 758 8.37 -31.35 11.81
N PHE A 759 7.56 -30.35 12.22
CA PHE A 759 7.19 -30.13 13.62
C PHE A 759 5.71 -30.48 13.85
N HIS A 760 5.44 -31.39 14.78
CA HIS A 760 4.09 -31.72 15.24
C HIS A 760 3.64 -30.63 16.22
N ALA A 761 2.75 -29.75 15.76
CA ALA A 761 2.22 -28.66 16.59
C ALA A 761 0.99 -29.07 17.40
N VAL A 762 0.26 -30.09 16.93
CA VAL A 762 -0.82 -30.78 17.66
C VAL A 762 -0.74 -32.23 17.22
N ASN A 763 -0.82 -33.17 18.14
CA ASN A 763 -0.66 -34.61 17.89
C ASN A 763 -1.83 -35.36 18.51
N HIS A 764 -2.64 -36.04 17.68
CA HIS A 764 -3.74 -36.92 18.09
C HIS A 764 -4.66 -36.36 19.19
N LEU A 765 -5.02 -35.07 19.12
CA LEU A 765 -5.84 -34.46 20.16
C LEU A 765 -7.31 -34.91 20.05
N THR A 766 -7.83 -35.52 21.12
CA THR A 766 -9.19 -36.07 21.21
C THR A 766 -9.88 -35.57 22.48
N PHE A 767 -11.08 -35.00 22.37
CA PHE A 767 -11.94 -34.59 23.49
C PHE A 767 -13.35 -34.19 22.99
N GLY A 768 -14.36 -34.32 23.86
CA GLY A 768 -15.73 -33.84 23.66
C GLY A 768 -16.08 -32.68 24.58
N ILE A 769 -16.88 -31.72 24.11
CA ILE A 769 -17.41 -30.61 24.91
C ILE A 769 -18.92 -30.74 24.99
N HIS A 770 -19.49 -30.62 26.19
CA HIS A 770 -20.93 -30.67 26.41
C HIS A 770 -21.63 -29.36 26.02
N GLN A 771 -22.94 -29.42 25.79
CA GLN A 771 -23.77 -28.22 25.64
C GLN A 771 -23.80 -27.44 26.95
N GLU A 772 -23.75 -26.11 26.83
CA GLU A 772 -23.79 -25.18 27.98
C GLU A 772 -22.58 -25.29 28.94
N GLU A 773 -21.53 -26.01 28.55
CA GLU A 773 -20.28 -26.11 29.30
C GLU A 773 -19.32 -24.95 28.99
N CYS A 774 -18.68 -24.40 30.02
CA CYS A 774 -17.56 -23.47 29.86
C CYS A 774 -16.23 -24.24 29.81
N PHE A 775 -15.80 -24.61 28.60
CA PHE A 775 -14.57 -25.39 28.40
C PHE A 775 -13.31 -24.51 28.30
N GLY A 776 -12.32 -24.77 29.17
CA GLY A 776 -11.04 -24.07 29.19
C GLY A 776 -9.87 -24.93 28.71
N LEU A 777 -9.27 -24.61 27.56
CA LEU A 777 -8.05 -25.29 27.08
C LEU A 777 -6.78 -24.62 27.62
N LEU A 778 -6.18 -25.22 28.66
CA LEU A 778 -4.97 -24.74 29.32
C LEU A 778 -3.72 -25.51 28.84
N GLY A 779 -2.54 -24.92 29.05
CA GLY A 779 -1.26 -25.53 28.71
C GLY A 779 -0.14 -24.50 28.63
N VAL A 780 1.10 -24.93 28.53
CA VAL A 780 2.26 -24.03 28.36
C VAL A 780 2.31 -23.41 26.95
N ASN A 781 3.05 -22.31 26.74
CA ASN A 781 3.29 -21.77 25.41
C ASN A 781 3.99 -22.81 24.53
N GLY A 782 3.47 -22.99 23.32
CA GLY A 782 3.97 -24.01 22.41
C GLY A 782 3.24 -25.35 22.49
N ALA A 783 2.37 -25.58 23.48
CA ALA A 783 1.57 -26.81 23.62
C ALA A 783 0.52 -27.04 22.51
N GLY A 784 0.42 -26.16 21.52
CA GLY A 784 -0.51 -26.34 20.39
C GLY A 784 -1.87 -25.64 20.52
N LYS A 785 -2.21 -25.03 21.66
CA LYS A 785 -3.51 -24.37 21.92
C LYS A 785 -4.03 -23.50 20.77
N THR A 786 -3.25 -22.51 20.34
CA THR A 786 -3.61 -21.61 19.23
C THR A 786 -3.72 -22.34 17.90
N THR A 787 -2.91 -23.38 17.70
CA THR A 787 -2.97 -24.21 16.49
C THR A 787 -4.26 -25.03 16.46
N THR A 788 -4.67 -25.60 17.59
CA THR A 788 -5.96 -26.28 17.79
C THR A 788 -7.11 -25.33 17.48
N PHE A 789 -7.13 -24.14 18.07
CA PHE A 789 -8.17 -23.13 17.78
C PHE A 789 -8.18 -22.71 16.31
N ARG A 790 -7.02 -22.53 15.66
CA ARG A 790 -6.95 -22.23 14.22
C ARG A 790 -7.52 -23.36 13.36
N MET A 791 -7.41 -24.61 13.79
CA MET A 791 -8.05 -25.74 13.11
C MET A 791 -9.56 -25.73 13.33
N LEU A 792 -10.01 -25.56 14.58
CA LEU A 792 -11.43 -25.55 14.94
C LEU A 792 -12.19 -24.34 14.39
N THR A 793 -11.52 -23.21 14.16
CA THR A 793 -12.09 -22.02 13.48
C THR A 793 -12.00 -22.12 11.96
N GLY A 794 -11.26 -23.09 11.43
CA GLY A 794 -11.09 -23.28 10.00
C GLY A 794 -10.12 -22.30 9.32
N ASP A 795 -9.28 -21.59 10.08
CA ASP A 795 -8.15 -20.79 9.55
C ASP A 795 -7.03 -21.70 9.01
N CYS A 796 -6.85 -22.86 9.63
CA CYS A 796 -5.90 -23.86 9.19
C CYS A 796 -6.59 -25.21 8.97
N HIS A 797 -6.31 -25.89 7.87
CA HIS A 797 -6.82 -27.24 7.69
C HIS A 797 -6.05 -28.25 8.56
N PRO A 798 -6.74 -29.18 9.24
CA PRO A 798 -6.08 -30.28 9.95
C PRO A 798 -5.32 -31.16 8.96
N THR A 799 -4.18 -31.70 9.41
CA THR A 799 -3.38 -32.66 8.62
C THR A 799 -4.04 -34.05 8.71
N GLU A 800 -4.38 -34.48 9.93
CA GLU A 800 -5.07 -35.73 10.25
C GLU A 800 -6.13 -35.47 11.35
N GLY A 801 -7.01 -36.45 11.59
CA GLY A 801 -8.19 -36.29 12.44
C GLY A 801 -9.30 -35.42 11.87
N ASN A 802 -10.31 -35.15 12.71
CA ASN A 802 -11.50 -34.36 12.37
C ASN A 802 -12.14 -33.72 13.62
N ALA A 803 -13.04 -32.78 13.40
CA ALA A 803 -13.92 -32.28 14.47
C ALA A 803 -15.35 -32.08 13.95
N PHE A 804 -16.33 -32.26 14.83
CA PHE A 804 -17.76 -32.35 14.53
C PHE A 804 -18.59 -31.45 15.44
N ILE A 805 -19.58 -30.75 14.85
CA ILE A 805 -20.61 -29.96 15.54
C ILE A 805 -21.91 -30.36 14.90
N GLN A 806 -22.85 -30.92 15.68
CA GLN A 806 -24.17 -31.30 15.20
C GLN A 806 -24.14 -32.01 13.82
N ASN A 807 -23.23 -32.99 13.66
CA ASN A 807 -22.94 -33.78 12.43
C ASN A 807 -22.20 -33.06 11.27
N VAL A 808 -21.78 -31.82 11.43
CA VAL A 808 -20.98 -31.11 10.43
C VAL A 808 -19.50 -31.27 10.74
N SER A 809 -18.74 -31.80 9.78
CA SER A 809 -17.29 -31.98 9.88
C SER A 809 -16.51 -30.76 9.40
N VAL A 810 -15.47 -30.36 10.16
CA VAL A 810 -14.47 -29.34 9.74
C VAL A 810 -13.86 -29.67 8.38
N ARG A 811 -13.45 -30.94 8.21
CA ARG A 811 -12.65 -31.37 7.06
C ARG A 811 -13.48 -31.51 5.78
N ASN A 812 -14.71 -32.02 5.90
CA ASN A 812 -15.56 -32.32 4.74
C ASN A 812 -16.50 -31.17 4.37
N ASN A 813 -17.00 -30.40 5.34
CA ASN A 813 -18.04 -29.38 5.13
C ASN A 813 -17.67 -28.05 5.80
N LEU A 814 -16.51 -27.48 5.45
CA LEU A 814 -15.99 -26.24 6.05
C LEU A 814 -16.96 -25.04 5.98
N LYS A 815 -17.75 -24.93 4.90
CA LYS A 815 -18.70 -23.82 4.73
C LYS A 815 -19.82 -23.87 5.77
N LYS A 816 -20.49 -25.03 5.90
CA LYS A 816 -21.54 -25.26 6.91
C LYS A 816 -20.97 -25.18 8.33
N TRP A 817 -19.74 -25.67 8.52
CA TRP A 817 -19.03 -25.57 9.79
C TRP A 817 -18.83 -24.13 10.26
N ARG A 818 -18.43 -23.24 9.34
CA ARG A 818 -18.24 -21.82 9.64
C ARG A 818 -19.56 -21.12 9.96
N GLU A 819 -20.63 -21.42 9.21
CA GLU A 819 -21.97 -20.83 9.39
C GLU A 819 -22.63 -21.17 10.74
N GLN A 820 -22.20 -22.26 11.39
CA GLN A 820 -22.72 -22.72 12.70
C GLN A 820 -21.98 -22.12 13.90
N LYS A 821 -20.93 -21.30 13.69
CA LYS A 821 -20.11 -20.73 14.76
C LYS A 821 -20.12 -19.21 14.73
N GLU A 822 -20.28 -18.60 15.90
CA GLU A 822 -19.79 -17.25 16.15
C GLU A 822 -18.48 -17.36 16.95
N VAL A 823 -17.38 -16.82 16.41
CA VAL A 823 -16.10 -16.79 17.11
C VAL A 823 -15.54 -15.39 17.07
N VAL A 824 -15.34 -14.80 18.24
CA VAL A 824 -14.56 -13.58 18.41
C VAL A 824 -13.10 -13.98 18.60
N CYS A 825 -12.29 -13.88 17.55
CA CYS A 825 -10.85 -14.08 17.67
C CYS A 825 -10.22 -12.85 18.34
N GLY A 826 -9.93 -12.93 19.64
CA GLY A 826 -9.08 -11.99 20.36
C GLY A 826 -7.62 -12.10 19.89
N GLY A 827 -7.32 -11.56 18.71
CA GLY A 827 -5.96 -11.53 18.18
C GLY A 827 -5.16 -10.38 18.78
N ARG A 828 -4.15 -10.69 19.61
CA ARG A 828 -3.00 -9.78 19.79
C ARG A 828 -2.26 -9.65 18.46
N SER A 829 -2.64 -8.65 17.68
CA SER A 829 -1.73 -8.05 16.71
C SER A 829 -0.82 -7.08 17.46
N ASP A 830 0.49 -7.17 17.23
CA ASP A 830 1.48 -6.19 17.68
C ASP A 830 1.06 -4.78 17.24
N TRP A 831 0.35 -4.06 18.11
CA TRP A 831 0.10 -2.63 18.00
C TRP A 831 1.38 -1.93 18.43
N VAL A 832 2.31 -1.76 17.49
CA VAL A 832 3.32 -0.72 17.63
C VAL A 832 2.59 0.59 17.37
N SER A 833 2.35 1.33 18.45
CA SER A 833 1.74 2.65 18.47
C SER A 833 2.51 3.61 17.56
N PRO A 834 1.80 4.38 16.71
CA PRO A 834 2.02 5.81 16.63
C PRO A 834 0.90 6.45 17.45
N SER A 835 1.31 7.20 18.46
CA SER A 835 0.48 8.17 19.18
C SER A 835 -0.38 8.96 18.20
N ASP A 836 -1.70 8.80 18.29
CA ASP A 836 -2.71 9.84 18.04
C ASP A 836 -4.10 9.30 18.43
N SER A 837 -4.61 9.86 19.53
CA SER A 837 -6.01 10.00 19.93
C SER A 837 -7.09 9.30 19.06
N ILE A 838 -7.37 8.03 19.37
CA ILE A 838 -8.60 7.35 18.93
C ILE A 838 -9.71 7.72 19.91
N GLY A 839 -10.35 8.87 19.67
CA GLY A 839 -11.63 9.24 20.26
C GLY A 839 -12.79 8.52 19.57
N ARG A 840 -13.59 7.82 20.38
CA ARG A 840 -14.95 7.27 20.16
C ARG A 840 -15.58 7.53 18.78
N ALA A 841 -15.69 6.47 17.97
CA ALA A 841 -16.54 6.48 16.77
C ALA A 841 -17.99 6.17 17.15
N HIS A 842 -18.81 7.21 17.32
CA HIS A 842 -20.26 7.10 17.39
C HIS A 842 -20.83 6.54 16.06
N CYS A 843 -21.63 5.48 16.16
CA CYS A 843 -22.44 4.97 15.07
C CYS A 843 -23.60 5.94 14.79
N TRP A 844 -23.46 6.80 13.78
CA TRP A 844 -24.59 7.58 13.26
C TRP A 844 -25.38 6.76 12.23
N GLY A 845 -26.51 6.20 12.68
CA GLY A 845 -27.63 5.84 11.82
C GLY A 845 -28.41 7.11 11.49
N GLY A 846 -28.38 7.53 10.22
CA GLY A 846 -29.13 8.69 9.77
C GLY A 846 -30.61 8.39 9.65
N SER A 847 -31.43 9.18 10.34
CA SER A 847 -32.81 9.46 9.95
C SER A 847 -32.87 10.93 9.55
N ARG A 848 -33.03 11.17 8.24
CA ARG A 848 -33.36 12.50 7.71
C ARG A 848 -34.77 12.85 8.15
N VAL A 849 -34.92 13.99 8.82
CA VAL A 849 -36.14 14.79 8.74
C VAL A 849 -35.72 16.13 8.13
N SER A 850 -36.27 16.41 6.96
CA SER A 850 -36.16 17.69 6.28
C SER A 850 -37.10 18.69 6.94
N ALA A 851 -36.64 19.91 7.21
CA ALA A 851 -37.48 21.11 7.26
C ALA A 851 -36.60 22.34 7.03
N GLU A 852 -36.91 23.05 5.96
CA GLU A 852 -36.52 24.43 5.68
C GLU A 852 -37.14 25.37 6.73
N ASP A 853 -36.39 26.37 7.22
CA ASP A 853 -36.77 27.79 7.19
C ASP A 853 -35.95 28.68 8.14
N MET A 854 -35.58 29.87 7.61
CA MET A 854 -35.21 31.14 8.28
C MET A 854 -33.94 31.15 9.16
N GLY A 855 -33.02 32.13 9.12
CA GLY A 855 -33.03 33.49 8.57
C GLY A 855 -32.38 34.43 9.61
N HIS A 856 -31.41 35.27 9.18
CA HIS A 856 -30.79 36.40 9.93
C HIS A 856 -29.91 36.04 11.15
N SER A 857 -28.89 36.78 11.57
CA SER A 857 -28.09 37.94 11.14
C SER A 857 -27.12 38.23 12.30
N GLY A 858 -25.96 38.85 12.07
CA GLY A 858 -25.34 39.67 13.14
C GLY A 858 -23.88 39.37 13.46
N SER A 859 -23.05 40.28 12.99
CA SER A 859 -21.64 40.56 13.29
C SER A 859 -21.39 41.14 14.69
N SER A 860 -20.23 40.82 15.30
CA SER A 860 -19.34 41.73 16.07
C SER A 860 -18.24 40.90 16.74
N THR A 861 -16.98 40.88 16.28
CA THR A 861 -15.83 41.76 16.62
C THR A 861 -15.37 41.74 18.09
N GLU A 862 -14.08 41.37 18.24
CA GLU A 862 -13.07 41.86 19.21
C GLU A 862 -13.07 41.24 20.63
N GLU A 863 -11.97 40.91 21.32
CA GLU A 863 -10.54 41.26 21.24
C GLU A 863 -9.66 40.34 22.16
N TYR A 864 -8.37 40.23 21.82
CA TYR A 864 -7.14 39.96 22.62
C TYR A 864 -6.98 38.82 23.66
N GLY A 865 -5.82 38.16 23.57
CA GLY A 865 -5.22 37.44 24.70
C GLY A 865 -4.00 36.54 24.44
N SER A 866 -3.12 36.84 23.49
CA SER A 866 -1.84 36.14 23.31
C SER A 866 -0.72 36.76 24.16
N CYS A 867 0.01 35.93 24.92
CA CYS A 867 1.38 36.24 25.37
C CYS A 867 2.29 35.01 25.18
N HIS A 868 3.29 35.22 24.32
CA HIS A 868 4.49 34.41 24.11
C HIS A 868 5.50 34.54 25.27
N PHE A 869 6.43 33.58 25.39
CA PHE A 869 7.91 33.73 25.40
C PHE A 869 8.50 32.32 25.64
N ALA A 870 9.02 31.59 24.65
CA ALA A 870 10.31 31.69 23.94
C ALA A 870 11.53 31.22 24.77
N HIS A 871 12.27 30.23 24.24
CA HIS A 871 13.72 30.40 24.02
C HIS A 871 14.30 29.38 23.03
N ASP A 872 15.03 29.95 22.06
CA ASP A 872 15.90 29.38 21.04
C ASP A 872 17.03 28.48 21.55
N SER A 873 17.49 27.54 20.71
CA SER A 873 18.78 27.70 20.01
C SER A 873 19.13 26.54 19.08
N GLN A 874 19.56 26.96 17.88
CA GLN A 874 20.11 26.16 16.79
C GLN A 874 21.47 25.55 17.15
N HIS A 875 21.77 24.34 16.63
CA HIS A 875 22.95 24.14 15.78
C HIS A 875 22.94 22.77 15.10
N GLY A 876 22.95 22.78 13.77
CA GLY A 876 23.20 21.59 12.95
C GLY A 876 24.70 21.35 12.77
N ARG A 877 25.09 20.08 12.63
CA ARG A 877 26.29 19.69 11.88
C ARG A 877 26.12 18.29 11.27
N LYS A 878 26.29 18.25 9.95
CA LYS A 878 26.50 17.06 9.10
C LYS A 878 27.88 16.44 9.34
N ARG A 879 28.01 15.18 8.86
CA ARG A 879 29.20 14.31 8.58
C ARG A 879 29.29 13.15 9.59
N GLY A 880 29.50 11.89 9.20
CA GLY A 880 29.75 11.28 7.90
C GLY A 880 29.76 9.75 8.05
N PHE A 881 29.72 9.04 6.92
CA PHE A 881 29.92 7.59 6.81
C PHE A 881 31.18 7.09 7.53
N VAL A 882 31.05 5.98 8.26
CA VAL A 882 31.75 4.70 8.03
C VAL A 882 30.77 3.58 8.34
#